data_AF-A0A8R1TZ08-F1
#
_entry.id   AF-A0A8R1TZ08-F1
#
_cell.length_a   1.000
_cell.length_b   1.000
_cell.length_c   1.000
_cell.angle_alpha   90.00
_cell.angle_beta   90.00
_cell.angle_gamma   90.00
#
_symmetry.space_group_name_H-M   'P 1'
#
loop_
_entity.id
_entity.type
_entity.pdbx_description
1 polymer ?
#
loop_
_entity_poly.entity_id
_entity_poly.type
_entity_poly.pdbx_seq_one_letter_code
_entity_poly.pdbx_strand_id
1 'polypeptide(L)'
;MATIRKEPLAIEELIAKKKELEEAETKPKFLTRVEREALALKKREEQVAKQREVQKALLEKRKAFIQDAKRTEKERDREREKERKDRERDREREKDMEREKDRERGRRSRSRDREGRRSRSRERRSRSRERRSRSRERRSRSREKRQDTEKIDRNGETKDERETDKDLEKLNEAIRQRYLGGQREKRKRGRRLHERKFIFDWDAGEDTSNDYNKLYQNRHEVQFFGRGSIAGMDVNAQKKQKSEFYANLMEKRRTKEEKQQEELRLAGVKKKEKKEAFDNRHWTQKSLDQMTERDWRIFREDFNISIKGGRVPKPLRNWEEAGLPSEVFDVIMKIGYKEPTPIQRQAIPIGLQNRDIIGVAETGSGKTAAFLIPLLVWITSIPKFHGIEEQDTGPYAIIMAPTRELAQQIEEETVKFGQLLGIRTVSVIGGASREEQGLKLRLGVEVVIATPGRLLDVLENRYLSLDQCTYVILDEADRMLDMGFEPEVQKVLEYIPVTNLKPDTEDAEKEESIMENFYSKKKYRQTVMFTATMSPAIERLARAYLRRPAVVYIGSIGRPTERVEQIVYMIGEESKRKKLVELISSDAFEPPIIIFVNQKRGADMLAKGLTKLGFQPCVLHGGKGQDAREYSLAALKDGTKDILVATDVAGRGIDIKDVSLVLNYDMAKSIEDYTHRIGRTGRAGKHGKAITFLTPEDKDVFYDLKQCLLESPVSTCPPELTNHPEAQHKPGTFVTKKRQEETLFRN
;
A
#
# COMPACT_ATOMS: atom_id res chain seq x y z
N MET A 1 21.11 106.78 -16.07
CA MET A 1 21.73 108.04 -16.52
C MET A 1 23.24 107.91 -16.34
N ALA A 2 24.00 108.13 -17.44
CA ALA A 2 25.47 108.07 -17.60
C ALA A 2 26.20 106.78 -17.15
N THR A 3 26.39 105.85 -18.09
CA THR A 3 27.34 104.73 -18.00
C THR A 3 28.78 105.24 -18.15
N ILE A 4 29.54 105.28 -17.05
CA ILE A 4 30.99 105.45 -17.05
C ILE A 4 31.61 104.06 -16.97
N ARG A 5 32.24 103.59 -18.05
CA ARG A 5 33.15 102.44 -18.02
C ARG A 5 34.39 102.86 -17.23
N LYS A 6 34.49 102.43 -15.96
CA LYS A 6 35.72 102.55 -15.16
C LYS A 6 36.60 101.36 -15.47
N GLU A 7 37.78 101.62 -16.00
CA GLU A 7 38.85 100.66 -16.18
C GLU A 7 39.15 99.94 -14.85
N PRO A 8 39.44 98.63 -14.87
CA PRO A 8 39.84 97.93 -13.65
C PRO A 8 41.12 98.54 -13.10
N LEU A 9 41.03 99.07 -11.88
CA LEU A 9 42.17 99.53 -11.07
C LEU A 9 43.22 98.41 -11.02
N ALA A 10 44.48 98.77 -11.20
CA ALA A 10 45.59 97.84 -11.06
C ALA A 10 45.54 97.20 -9.66
N ILE A 11 45.87 95.90 -9.57
CA ILE A 11 45.81 95.12 -8.32
C ILE A 11 46.55 95.82 -7.17
N GLU A 12 47.63 96.55 -7.48
CA GLU A 12 48.40 97.34 -6.51
C GLU A 12 47.58 98.49 -5.90
N GLU A 13 46.74 99.18 -6.66
CA GLU A 13 45.86 100.25 -6.16
C GLU A 13 44.70 99.70 -5.30
N LEU A 14 44.21 98.50 -5.61
CA LEU A 14 43.20 97.83 -4.78
C LEU A 14 43.77 97.39 -3.43
N ILE A 15 45.00 96.89 -3.41
CA ILE A 15 45.68 96.52 -2.14
C ILE A 15 45.98 97.78 -1.32
N ALA A 16 46.39 98.88 -1.96
CA ALA A 16 46.61 100.16 -1.29
C ALA A 16 45.32 100.72 -0.69
N LYS A 17 44.22 100.76 -1.45
CA LYS A 17 42.90 101.20 -0.92
C LYS A 17 42.39 100.28 0.18
N LYS A 18 42.63 98.97 0.08
CA LYS A 18 42.23 98.02 1.14
C LYS A 18 43.04 98.25 2.41
N LYS A 19 44.35 98.49 2.30
CA LYS A 19 45.19 98.88 3.44
C LYS A 19 44.79 100.22 4.03
N GLU A 20 44.46 101.24 3.23
CA GLU A 20 43.94 102.52 3.72
C GLU A 20 42.58 102.36 4.42
N LEU A 21 41.69 101.50 3.89
CA LEU A 21 40.40 101.21 4.53
C LEU A 21 40.59 100.43 5.84
N GLU A 22 41.49 99.44 5.88
CA GLU A 22 41.85 98.73 7.11
C GLU A 22 42.52 99.67 8.13
N GLU A 23 43.40 100.57 7.70
CA GLU A 23 43.98 101.61 8.57
C GLU A 23 42.94 102.64 9.05
N ALA A 24 41.95 102.98 8.22
CA ALA A 24 40.85 103.85 8.61
C ALA A 24 39.87 103.16 9.57
N GLU A 25 39.72 101.83 9.48
CA GLU A 25 38.92 101.01 10.41
C GLU A 25 39.64 100.75 11.73
N THR A 26 40.97 100.66 11.74
CA THR A 26 41.74 100.49 12.99
C THR A 26 41.77 101.76 13.86
N LYS A 27 41.57 102.95 13.29
CA LYS A 27 41.45 104.19 14.08
C LYS A 27 40.06 104.29 14.72
N PRO A 28 39.94 104.26 16.06
CA PRO A 28 38.66 104.39 16.73
C PRO A 28 38.04 105.77 16.42
N LYS A 29 36.88 105.79 15.76
CA LYS A 29 36.10 107.01 15.54
C LYS A 29 35.50 107.48 16.87
N PHE A 30 35.80 108.72 17.25
CA PHE A 30 35.20 109.34 18.41
C PHE A 30 33.72 109.64 18.11
N LEU A 31 32.83 108.90 18.76
CA LEU A 31 31.40 109.18 18.79
C LEU A 31 31.09 110.09 19.98
N THR A 32 30.28 111.13 19.73
CA THR A 32 29.74 111.99 20.78
C THR A 32 28.87 111.18 21.75
N ARG A 33 28.65 111.69 22.97
CA ARG A 33 27.80 111.01 23.97
C ARG A 33 26.39 110.73 23.41
N VAL A 34 25.84 111.69 22.68
CA VAL A 34 24.51 111.58 22.04
C VAL A 34 24.49 110.47 20.98
N GLU A 35 25.52 110.38 20.14
CA GLU A 35 25.62 109.32 19.13
C GLU A 35 25.80 107.93 19.75
N ARG A 36 26.55 107.81 20.86
CA ARG A 36 26.67 106.54 21.59
C ARG A 36 25.36 106.11 22.23
N GLU A 37 24.61 107.04 22.81
CA GLU A 37 23.28 106.76 23.37
C GLU A 37 22.31 106.32 22.26
N ALA A 38 22.34 106.97 21.08
CA ALA A 38 21.53 106.56 19.93
C ALA A 38 21.91 105.17 19.38
N LEU A 39 23.21 104.86 19.26
CA LEU A 39 23.69 103.55 18.83
C LEU A 39 23.35 102.45 19.84
N ALA A 40 23.43 102.75 21.14
CA ALA A 40 23.04 101.84 22.21
C ALA A 40 21.53 101.57 22.21
N LEU A 41 20.70 102.60 21.98
CA LEU A 41 19.25 102.47 21.81
C LEU A 41 18.91 101.58 20.61
N LYS A 42 19.53 101.81 19.45
CA LYS A 42 19.32 100.99 18.25
C LYS A 42 19.73 99.54 18.45
N LYS A 43 20.88 99.28 19.10
CA LYS A 43 21.30 97.91 19.46
C LYS A 43 20.33 97.24 20.43
N ARG A 44 19.79 97.99 21.39
CA ARG A 44 18.81 97.48 22.36
C ARG A 44 17.48 97.16 21.67
N GLU A 45 17.02 98.00 20.75
CA GLU A 45 15.83 97.74 19.93
C GLU A 45 16.01 96.49 19.05
N GLU A 46 17.15 96.33 18.39
CA GLU A 46 17.46 95.12 17.59
C GLU A 46 17.52 93.85 18.45
N GLN A 47 18.09 93.91 19.66
CA GLN A 47 18.10 92.78 20.60
C GLN A 47 16.69 92.42 21.08
N VAL A 48 15.87 93.41 21.42
CA VAL A 48 14.47 93.19 21.83
C VAL A 48 13.64 92.62 20.67
N ALA A 49 13.88 93.08 19.44
CA ALA A 49 13.23 92.54 18.25
C ALA A 49 13.58 91.06 18.03
N LYS A 50 14.87 90.69 18.11
CA LYS A 50 15.33 89.29 18.01
C LYS A 50 14.74 88.42 19.13
N GLN A 51 14.68 88.92 20.37
CA GLN A 51 14.06 88.18 21.47
C GLN A 51 12.56 87.93 21.25
N ARG A 52 11.82 88.92 20.74
CA ARG A 52 10.39 88.76 20.38
C ARG A 52 10.19 87.75 19.27
N GLU A 53 11.07 87.73 18.27
CA GLU A 53 11.01 86.77 17.16
C GLU A 53 11.25 85.33 17.64
N VAL A 54 12.25 85.12 18.50
CA VAL A 54 12.53 83.82 19.13
C VAL A 54 11.36 83.35 20.01
N GLN A 55 10.76 84.25 20.80
CA GLN A 55 9.57 83.91 21.62
C GLN A 55 8.37 83.52 20.75
N LYS A 56 8.14 84.22 19.63
CA LYS A 56 7.06 83.91 18.70
C LYS A 56 7.27 82.54 18.04
N ALA A 57 8.50 82.23 17.61
CA ALA A 57 8.84 80.91 17.06
C ALA A 57 8.68 79.77 18.09
N LEU A 58 9.01 80.03 19.36
CA LEU A 58 8.81 79.05 20.45
C LEU A 58 7.31 78.76 20.69
N LEU A 59 6.48 79.81 20.67
CA LEU A 59 5.02 79.67 20.81
C LEU A 59 4.39 78.87 19.66
N GLU A 60 4.85 79.07 18.43
CA GLU A 60 4.39 78.29 17.27
C GLU A 60 4.79 76.82 17.38
N LYS A 61 6.04 76.52 17.76
CA LYS A 61 6.48 75.13 18.02
C LYS A 61 5.64 74.46 19.12
N ARG A 62 5.31 75.19 20.19
CA ARG A 62 4.45 74.68 21.27
C ARG A 62 3.02 74.40 20.81
N LYS A 63 2.45 75.26 19.94
CA LYS A 63 1.12 75.02 19.36
C LYS A 63 1.10 73.78 18.46
N ALA A 64 2.13 73.58 17.64
CA ALA A 64 2.26 72.39 16.78
C ALA A 64 2.33 71.10 17.60
N PHE A 65 3.15 71.07 18.66
CA PHE A 65 3.26 69.92 19.57
C PHE A 65 1.93 69.54 20.23
N ILE A 66 1.16 70.53 20.69
CA ILE A 66 -0.17 70.28 21.29
C ILE A 66 -1.17 69.74 20.25
N GLN A 67 -1.09 70.16 18.98
CA GLN A 67 -1.95 69.61 17.93
C GLN A 67 -1.63 68.15 17.60
N ASP A 68 -0.35 67.76 17.54
CA ASP A 68 0.03 66.36 17.30
C ASP A 68 -0.34 65.43 18.47
N ALA A 69 -0.20 65.91 19.71
CA ALA A 69 -0.69 65.19 20.89
C ALA A 69 -2.21 64.94 20.82
N LYS A 70 -2.99 65.93 20.38
CA LYS A 70 -4.45 65.76 20.19
C LYS A 70 -4.82 64.84 19.02
N ARG A 71 -4.00 64.76 17.96
CA ARG A 71 -4.23 63.84 16.83
C ARG A 71 -3.99 62.39 17.24
N THR A 72 -2.88 62.14 17.92
CA THR A 72 -2.53 60.80 18.42
C THR A 72 -3.54 60.30 19.47
N GLU A 73 -4.06 61.17 20.32
CA GLU A 73 -5.13 60.83 21.26
C GLU A 73 -6.43 60.43 20.52
N LYS A 74 -6.82 61.21 19.49
CA LYS A 74 -7.99 60.86 18.64
C LYS A 74 -7.83 59.54 17.88
N GLU A 75 -6.63 59.17 17.45
CA GLU A 75 -6.38 57.89 16.79
C GLU A 75 -6.50 56.72 17.77
N ARG A 76 -5.94 56.86 18.98
CA ARG A 76 -6.08 55.87 20.06
C ARG A 76 -7.53 55.67 20.47
N ASP A 77 -8.32 56.74 20.53
CA ASP A 77 -9.76 56.65 20.81
C ASP A 77 -10.51 55.91 19.70
N ARG A 78 -10.15 56.12 18.43
CA ARG A 78 -10.74 55.39 17.29
C ARG A 78 -10.41 53.90 17.30
N GLU A 79 -9.18 53.51 17.66
CA GLU A 79 -8.81 52.10 17.82
C GLU A 79 -9.56 51.45 18.96
N ARG A 80 -9.65 52.11 20.13
CA ARG A 80 -10.45 51.64 21.27
C ARG A 80 -11.93 51.48 20.91
N GLU A 81 -12.48 52.38 20.09
CA GLU A 81 -13.87 52.28 19.62
C GLU A 81 -14.06 51.10 18.64
N LYS A 82 -13.09 50.83 17.76
CA LYS A 82 -13.08 49.65 16.89
C LYS A 82 -13.02 48.35 17.70
N GLU A 83 -12.09 48.22 18.63
CA GLU A 83 -11.99 47.04 19.49
C GLU A 83 -13.27 46.82 20.31
N ARG A 84 -13.88 47.90 20.81
CA ARG A 84 -15.16 47.82 21.52
C ARG A 84 -16.29 47.30 20.63
N LYS A 85 -16.39 47.79 19.38
CA LYS A 85 -17.37 47.31 18.39
C LYS A 85 -17.13 45.85 17.99
N ASP A 86 -15.87 45.42 17.90
CA ASP A 86 -15.54 44.03 17.59
C ASP A 86 -15.89 43.09 18.75
N ARG A 87 -15.58 43.49 20.00
CA ARG A 87 -16.03 42.75 21.20
C ARG A 87 -17.55 42.72 21.35
N GLU A 88 -18.26 43.78 20.98
CA GLU A 88 -19.73 43.79 20.95
C GLU A 88 -20.29 42.83 19.91
N ARG A 89 -19.70 42.78 18.70
CA ARG A 89 -20.06 41.81 17.66
C ARG A 89 -19.78 40.37 18.06
N ASP A 90 -18.67 40.10 18.73
CA ASP A 90 -18.36 38.76 19.23
C ASP A 90 -19.32 38.34 20.36
N ARG A 91 -19.67 39.25 21.27
CA ARG A 91 -20.71 39.01 22.28
C ARG A 91 -22.09 38.80 21.67
N GLU A 92 -22.45 39.49 20.59
CA GLU A 92 -23.71 39.23 19.88
C GLU A 92 -23.70 37.85 19.21
N ARG A 93 -22.58 37.45 18.59
CA ARG A 93 -22.41 36.10 18.01
C ARG A 93 -22.51 35.01 19.07
N GLU A 94 -21.90 35.21 20.24
CA GLU A 94 -22.02 34.27 21.36
C GLU A 94 -23.46 34.18 21.86
N LYS A 95 -24.15 35.33 22.06
CA LYS A 95 -25.56 35.34 22.47
C LYS A 95 -26.47 34.69 21.44
N ASP A 96 -26.19 34.84 20.15
CA ASP A 96 -26.96 34.19 19.10
C ASP A 96 -26.69 32.69 19.02
N MET A 97 -25.44 32.24 19.24
CA MET A 97 -25.10 30.83 19.40
C MET A 97 -25.74 30.21 20.66
N GLU A 98 -25.79 30.94 21.77
CA GLU A 98 -26.50 30.50 22.99
C GLU A 98 -28.00 30.42 22.76
N ARG A 99 -28.62 31.43 22.11
CA ARG A 99 -30.04 31.38 21.72
C ARG A 99 -30.33 30.23 20.76
N GLU A 100 -29.41 29.87 19.88
CA GLU A 100 -29.56 28.73 18.97
C GLU A 100 -29.41 27.40 19.72
N LYS A 101 -28.43 27.28 20.62
CA LYS A 101 -28.29 26.14 21.54
C LYS A 101 -29.50 26.00 22.47
N ASP A 102 -30.09 27.08 22.94
CA ASP A 102 -31.32 27.08 23.74
C ASP A 102 -32.55 26.75 22.91
N ARG A 103 -32.59 27.15 21.63
CA ARG A 103 -33.63 26.71 20.68
C ARG A 103 -33.50 25.23 20.35
N GLU A 104 -32.28 24.69 20.24
CA GLU A 104 -32.05 23.26 20.04
C GLU A 104 -32.29 22.44 21.31
N ARG A 105 -31.84 22.91 22.47
CA ARG A 105 -32.19 22.32 23.77
C ARG A 105 -33.68 22.38 24.00
N GLY A 106 -34.33 23.49 23.65
CA GLY A 106 -35.79 23.67 23.70
C GLY A 106 -36.54 22.80 22.68
N ARG A 107 -35.99 22.51 21.50
CA ARG A 107 -36.57 21.58 20.53
C ARG A 107 -36.34 20.11 20.90
N ARG A 108 -35.25 19.80 21.63
CA ARG A 108 -34.98 18.45 22.17
C ARG A 108 -35.68 18.18 23.51
N SER A 109 -36.08 19.21 24.26
CA SER A 109 -36.87 19.08 25.50
C SER A 109 -38.39 19.31 25.31
N ARG A 110 -38.84 19.92 24.19
CA ARG A 110 -40.28 20.05 23.87
C ARG A 110 -40.89 18.89 23.06
N SER A 111 -40.13 17.82 22.83
CA SER A 111 -40.65 16.55 22.30
C SER A 111 -40.84 15.48 23.38
N ARG A 112 -40.73 15.84 24.68
CA ARG A 112 -40.89 14.91 25.81
C ARG A 112 -41.87 15.34 26.90
N ASP A 113 -42.51 16.50 26.79
CA ASP A 113 -43.53 16.91 27.75
C ASP A 113 -44.71 17.61 27.09
N ARG A 114 -45.84 16.88 27.12
CA ARG A 114 -47.18 17.33 27.52
C ARG A 114 -47.77 18.53 26.78
N GLU A 115 -48.83 18.30 26.02
CA GLU A 115 -50.20 18.30 26.57
C GLU A 115 -50.43 19.48 27.52
N GLY A 116 -51.04 20.55 27.02
CA GLY A 116 -51.56 21.57 27.93
C GLY A 116 -51.73 22.95 27.35
N ARG A 117 -52.90 23.19 26.75
CA ARG A 117 -53.67 24.45 26.82
C ARG A 117 -53.05 25.67 26.12
N ARG A 118 -53.57 26.02 24.94
CA ARG A 118 -54.77 26.87 24.73
C ARG A 118 -54.47 28.38 24.76
N SER A 119 -54.54 28.93 23.55
CA SER A 119 -55.42 30.04 23.13
C SER A 119 -55.16 31.48 23.58
N ARG A 120 -55.49 32.38 22.64
CA ARG A 120 -55.63 33.86 22.67
C ARG A 120 -54.36 34.55 22.16
N SER A 121 -54.36 35.37 21.11
CA SER A 121 -55.41 36.04 20.31
C SER A 121 -54.66 36.67 19.12
N ARG A 122 -55.09 36.52 17.85
CA ARG A 122 -55.97 37.48 17.14
C ARG A 122 -55.53 38.93 17.41
N GLU A 123 -55.14 39.76 16.43
CA GLU A 123 -55.96 40.17 15.29
C GLU A 123 -55.26 41.24 14.42
N ARG A 124 -55.68 41.31 13.14
CA ARG A 124 -55.80 42.52 12.26
C ARG A 124 -54.51 43.14 11.71
N ARG A 125 -54.34 43.48 10.42
CA ARG A 125 -55.17 43.62 9.19
C ARG A 125 -54.16 43.74 8.02
N SER A 126 -54.15 42.93 6.97
CA SER A 126 -55.01 42.94 5.76
C SER A 126 -55.14 44.29 5.05
N ARG A 127 -54.42 44.46 3.93
CA ARG A 127 -54.80 45.12 2.66
C ARG A 127 -53.55 45.06 1.74
N SER A 128 -53.45 44.19 0.74
CA SER A 128 -54.27 43.97 -0.46
C SER A 128 -53.42 44.29 -1.70
N ARG A 129 -53.49 43.37 -2.67
CA ARG A 129 -53.11 43.48 -4.10
C ARG A 129 -51.63 43.28 -4.42
N GLU A 130 -51.26 42.07 -4.80
CA GLU A 130 -51.33 41.58 -6.20
C GLU A 130 -50.56 42.48 -7.16
N ARG A 131 -49.33 42.06 -7.45
CA ARG A 131 -48.88 41.76 -8.82
C ARG A 131 -47.47 41.15 -8.74
N ARG A 132 -47.29 40.04 -9.45
CA ARG A 132 -46.00 39.41 -9.82
C ARG A 132 -45.41 38.40 -8.82
N SER A 133 -46.16 37.33 -8.64
CA SER A 133 -45.65 35.97 -8.87
C SER A 133 -44.84 35.92 -10.18
N ARG A 134 -43.50 35.90 -10.07
CA ARG A 134 -42.49 35.41 -11.04
C ARG A 134 -41.11 36.00 -10.66
N SER A 135 -40.55 35.55 -9.53
CA SER A 135 -39.15 35.86 -9.15
C SER A 135 -38.62 35.13 -7.90
N ARG A 136 -39.38 34.21 -7.28
CA ARG A 136 -38.97 33.53 -6.02
C ARG A 136 -38.33 32.15 -6.15
N GLU A 137 -38.10 31.66 -7.36
CA GLU A 137 -37.39 30.38 -7.60
C GLU A 137 -35.90 30.53 -7.97
N ARG A 138 -35.33 31.74 -7.93
CA ARG A 138 -33.90 31.98 -8.25
C ARG A 138 -33.02 32.40 -7.06
N ARG A 139 -33.51 32.34 -5.81
CA ARG A 139 -32.76 32.81 -4.62
C ARG A 139 -32.52 31.78 -3.51
N SER A 140 -32.99 30.54 -3.66
CA SER A 140 -32.80 29.46 -2.67
C SER A 140 -31.76 28.41 -3.08
N ARG A 141 -31.29 28.38 -4.34
CA ARG A 141 -30.14 27.53 -4.77
C ARG A 141 -28.80 28.27 -4.87
N SER A 142 -28.80 29.57 -4.58
CA SER A 142 -27.64 30.47 -4.69
C SER A 142 -27.09 30.94 -3.33
N ARG A 143 -27.64 30.45 -2.21
CA ARG A 143 -27.13 30.71 -0.86
C ARG A 143 -26.35 29.54 -0.26
N GLU A 144 -26.71 28.30 -0.58
CA GLU A 144 -25.95 27.11 -0.16
C GLU A 144 -24.69 26.91 -1.01
N LYS A 145 -24.76 27.16 -2.33
CA LYS A 145 -23.56 27.15 -3.19
C LYS A 145 -22.58 28.30 -2.94
N ARG A 146 -22.96 29.36 -2.21
CA ARG A 146 -22.09 30.50 -1.87
C ARG A 146 -21.36 30.32 -0.54
N GLN A 147 -21.90 29.55 0.40
CA GLN A 147 -21.21 29.28 1.67
C GLN A 147 -20.14 28.18 1.56
N ASP A 148 -20.28 27.27 0.59
CA ASP A 148 -19.25 26.26 0.31
C ASP A 148 -18.16 26.78 -0.65
N THR A 149 -18.45 27.76 -1.51
CA THR A 149 -17.41 28.45 -2.31
C THR A 149 -16.65 29.49 -1.48
N GLU A 150 -17.29 30.23 -0.58
CA GLU A 150 -16.58 31.19 0.31
C GLU A 150 -15.71 30.51 1.38
N LYS A 151 -15.94 29.22 1.70
CA LYS A 151 -15.06 28.43 2.61
C LYS A 151 -13.89 27.76 1.87
N ILE A 152 -14.04 27.48 0.58
CA ILE A 152 -12.96 26.94 -0.26
C ILE A 152 -12.03 28.08 -0.72
N ASP A 153 -12.59 29.26 -1.03
CA ASP A 153 -11.79 30.44 -1.40
C ASP A 153 -11.04 31.04 -0.20
N ARG A 154 -11.61 31.08 1.02
CA ARG A 154 -10.87 31.57 2.21
C ARG A 154 -9.71 30.68 2.65
N ASN A 155 -9.77 29.38 2.41
CA ASN A 155 -8.66 28.45 2.71
C ASN A 155 -7.60 28.43 1.59
N GLY A 156 -7.96 28.83 0.36
CA GLY A 156 -7.02 29.07 -0.74
C GLY A 156 -6.31 30.41 -0.61
N GLU A 157 -7.06 31.49 -0.35
CA GLU A 157 -6.54 32.84 -0.14
C GLU A 157 -5.59 32.89 1.07
N THR A 158 -5.90 32.23 2.18
CA THR A 158 -4.99 32.19 3.34
C THR A 158 -3.73 31.34 3.13
N LYS A 159 -3.73 30.40 2.17
CA LYS A 159 -2.52 29.65 1.80
C LYS A 159 -1.62 30.46 0.87
N ASP A 160 -2.20 31.07 -0.15
CA ASP A 160 -1.48 31.95 -1.07
C ASP A 160 -0.90 33.17 -0.34
N GLU A 161 -1.66 33.77 0.60
CA GLU A 161 -1.16 34.87 1.43
C GLU A 161 0.03 34.45 2.31
N ARG A 162 -0.05 33.29 2.98
CA ARG A 162 1.06 32.77 3.81
C ARG A 162 2.29 32.37 3.01
N GLU A 163 2.11 31.83 1.81
CA GLU A 163 3.23 31.53 0.91
C GLU A 163 3.86 32.81 0.38
N THR A 164 3.05 33.82 0.03
CA THR A 164 3.58 35.13 -0.36
C THR A 164 4.34 35.80 0.78
N ASP A 165 3.89 35.69 2.03
CA ASP A 165 4.60 36.25 3.19
C ASP A 165 5.97 35.58 3.38
N LYS A 166 6.04 34.24 3.29
CA LYS A 166 7.31 33.50 3.37
C LYS A 166 8.27 33.84 2.23
N ASP A 167 7.76 33.98 1.02
CA ASP A 167 8.57 34.37 -0.13
C ASP A 167 9.04 35.83 -0.01
N LEU A 168 8.20 36.73 0.53
CA LEU A 168 8.58 38.10 0.82
C LEU A 168 9.65 38.17 1.92
N GLU A 169 9.53 37.35 2.95
CA GLU A 169 10.53 37.21 4.02
C GLU A 169 11.87 36.73 3.45
N LYS A 170 11.87 35.65 2.65
CA LYS A 170 13.07 35.15 1.96
C LYS A 170 13.68 36.19 1.02
N LEU A 171 12.85 36.94 0.28
CA LEU A 171 13.30 38.03 -0.58
C LEU A 171 13.99 39.13 0.25
N ASN A 172 13.35 39.58 1.34
CA ASN A 172 13.92 40.57 2.24
C ASN A 172 15.20 40.08 2.91
N GLU A 173 15.25 38.80 3.28
CA GLU A 173 16.44 38.16 3.82
C GLU A 173 17.58 38.13 2.78
N ALA A 174 17.30 37.74 1.54
CA ALA A 174 18.27 37.75 0.45
C ALA A 174 18.81 39.17 0.17
N ILE A 175 17.94 40.20 0.21
CA ILE A 175 18.32 41.61 0.09
C ILE A 175 19.22 42.01 1.27
N ARG A 176 18.82 41.70 2.51
CA ARG A 176 19.60 42.01 3.72
C ARG A 176 20.98 41.35 3.67
N GLN A 177 21.05 40.06 3.35
CA GLN A 177 22.32 39.33 3.26
C GLN A 177 23.25 39.94 2.18
N ARG A 178 22.69 40.42 1.06
CA ARG A 178 23.46 41.04 -0.03
C ARG A 178 24.04 42.41 0.34
N TYR A 179 23.29 43.27 1.05
CA TYR A 179 23.68 44.67 1.29
C TYR A 179 24.21 44.95 2.69
N LEU A 180 23.70 44.27 3.72
CA LEU A 180 24.11 44.49 5.12
C LEU A 180 25.29 43.61 5.54
N GLY A 181 25.86 42.83 4.60
CA GLY A 181 27.10 42.08 4.85
C GLY A 181 26.98 41.05 5.98
N GLY A 182 25.87 40.33 6.05
CA GLY A 182 25.70 39.23 7.00
C GLY A 182 26.90 38.30 6.92
N GLN A 183 27.46 37.91 8.07
CA GLN A 183 28.57 36.96 8.13
C GLN A 183 28.22 35.79 7.22
N ARG A 184 28.98 35.62 6.12
CA ARG A 184 28.93 34.39 5.36
C ARG A 184 29.33 33.31 6.36
N GLU A 185 28.34 32.65 6.97
CA GLU A 185 28.55 31.31 7.44
C GLU A 185 29.04 30.58 6.20
N LYS A 186 30.35 30.33 6.15
CA LYS A 186 30.89 29.36 5.20
C LYS A 186 30.03 28.15 5.47
N ARG A 187 29.07 27.85 4.58
CA ARG A 187 28.29 26.60 4.61
C ARG A 187 29.31 25.56 4.99
N LYS A 188 29.21 25.03 6.23
CA LYS A 188 30.16 24.03 6.69
C LYS A 188 30.07 22.98 5.61
N ARG A 189 31.10 22.88 4.76
CA ARG A 189 31.17 21.82 3.76
C ARG A 189 30.92 20.58 4.60
N GLY A 190 29.85 19.82 4.33
CA GLY A 190 29.48 18.59 5.05
C GLY A 190 30.53 17.48 4.93
N ARG A 191 31.79 17.83 4.63
CA ARG A 191 32.96 17.02 4.33
C ARG A 191 33.51 16.25 5.53
N ARG A 192 32.68 15.88 6.51
CA ARG A 192 33.08 14.91 7.55
C ARG A 192 32.04 13.84 7.87
N LEU A 193 30.79 13.96 7.42
CA LEU A 193 29.82 12.86 7.56
C LEU A 193 29.99 11.79 6.47
N HIS A 194 30.33 12.21 5.25
CA HIS A 194 30.48 11.32 4.09
C HIS A 194 31.71 10.39 4.13
N GLU A 195 32.69 10.63 5.01
CA GLU A 195 33.83 9.71 5.17
C GLU A 195 33.46 8.41 5.90
N ARG A 196 32.33 8.39 6.62
CA ARG A 196 31.92 7.23 7.44
C ARG A 196 30.60 6.59 6.99
N LYS A 197 29.70 7.36 6.37
CA LYS A 197 28.39 6.88 5.92
C LYS A 197 28.21 7.17 4.43
N PHE A 198 28.06 6.11 3.63
CA PHE A 198 27.59 6.22 2.26
C PHE A 198 26.09 6.52 2.28
N ILE A 199 25.73 7.75 1.94
CA ILE A 199 24.34 8.18 1.75
C ILE A 199 24.11 8.12 0.24
N PHE A 200 23.21 7.23 -0.19
CA PHE A 200 22.92 7.00 -1.61
C PHE A 200 21.94 8.02 -2.20
N ASP A 201 21.13 8.65 -1.32
CA ASP A 201 20.19 9.69 -1.70
C ASP A 201 20.78 11.08 -1.47
N TRP A 202 20.41 12.03 -2.33
CA TRP A 202 20.71 13.44 -2.11
C TRP A 202 19.82 14.00 -1.00
N ASP A 203 20.40 14.77 -0.10
CA ASP A 203 19.63 15.45 0.94
C ASP A 203 18.72 16.51 0.31
N ALA A 204 17.46 16.62 0.76
CA ALA A 204 16.53 17.64 0.30
C ALA A 204 17.07 19.06 0.57
N GLY A 205 17.95 19.23 1.56
CA GLY A 205 18.67 20.48 1.83
C GLY A 205 19.70 20.89 0.76
N GLU A 206 20.07 19.99 -0.15
CA GLU A 206 20.94 20.30 -1.29
C GLU A 206 20.19 20.85 -2.51
N ASP A 207 18.86 20.90 -2.46
CA ASP A 207 18.03 21.46 -3.52
C ASP A 207 18.26 22.98 -3.67
N THR A 208 18.40 23.41 -4.93
CA THR A 208 18.68 24.79 -5.32
C THR A 208 17.49 25.48 -5.99
N SER A 209 16.42 24.74 -6.26
CA SER A 209 15.26 25.23 -7.02
C SER A 209 14.21 25.97 -6.17
N ASN A 210 14.39 26.00 -4.84
CA ASN A 210 13.53 26.69 -3.88
C ASN A 210 13.70 28.22 -3.93
N ASP A 211 13.23 28.84 -5.02
CA ASP A 211 13.30 30.29 -5.25
C ASP A 211 12.14 31.03 -4.54
N TYR A 212 12.37 32.28 -4.14
CA TYR A 212 11.35 33.19 -3.60
C TYR A 212 10.64 33.99 -4.69
N ASN A 213 11.23 34.06 -5.88
CA ASN A 213 10.68 34.82 -6.98
C ASN A 213 9.74 33.96 -7.83
N LYS A 214 8.48 34.39 -7.95
CA LYS A 214 7.44 33.70 -8.75
C LYS A 214 7.85 33.46 -10.20
N LEU A 215 8.68 34.33 -10.80
CA LEU A 215 9.20 34.15 -12.17
C LEU A 215 10.15 32.95 -12.28
N TYR A 216 10.83 32.60 -11.19
CA TYR A 216 11.78 31.50 -11.13
C TYR A 216 11.15 30.21 -10.59
N GLN A 217 10.15 30.32 -9.71
CA GLN A 217 9.29 29.21 -9.31
C GLN A 217 8.50 28.67 -10.53
N ASN A 218 7.84 29.57 -11.26
CA ASN A 218 7.06 29.25 -12.45
C ASN A 218 7.80 29.65 -13.73
N ARG A 219 9.00 29.07 -13.93
CA ARG A 219 9.77 29.30 -15.16
C ARG A 219 8.95 28.89 -16.37
N HIS A 220 8.79 29.83 -17.31
CA HIS A 220 8.12 29.54 -18.57
C HIS A 220 8.89 28.45 -19.33
N GLU A 221 8.31 27.27 -19.43
CA GLU A 221 8.92 26.15 -20.14
C GLU A 221 9.04 26.45 -21.63
N VAL A 222 10.18 26.07 -22.21
CA VAL A 222 10.47 26.33 -23.62
C VAL A 222 9.51 25.52 -24.50
N GLN A 223 8.68 26.21 -25.27
CA GLN A 223 7.66 25.57 -26.10
C GLN A 223 8.18 25.07 -27.46
N PHE A 224 9.46 25.27 -27.79
CA PHE A 224 10.13 24.84 -29.04
C PHE A 224 9.26 25.02 -30.31
N PHE A 225 8.71 26.22 -30.51
CA PHE A 225 7.81 26.56 -31.63
C PHE A 225 6.56 25.66 -31.75
N GLY A 226 6.14 25.02 -30.66
CA GLY A 226 5.06 24.03 -30.63
C GLY A 226 5.39 22.69 -31.30
N ARG A 227 6.60 22.51 -31.84
CA ARG A 227 7.01 21.35 -32.65
C ARG A 227 8.06 20.48 -31.96
N GLY A 228 8.96 21.09 -31.18
CA GLY A 228 9.91 20.34 -30.35
C GLY A 228 9.26 19.83 -29.06
N SER A 229 9.82 18.76 -28.50
CA SER A 229 9.41 18.15 -27.24
C SER A 229 10.65 17.94 -26.37
N ILE A 230 10.48 17.98 -25.06
CA ILE A 230 11.53 17.71 -24.09
C ILE A 230 11.93 16.23 -24.21
N ALA A 231 13.23 15.95 -24.22
CA ALA A 231 13.75 14.59 -24.34
C ALA A 231 13.40 13.73 -23.10
N GLY A 232 13.16 12.44 -23.30
CA GLY A 232 12.92 11.46 -22.22
C GLY A 232 11.49 11.41 -21.66
N MET A 233 10.62 12.36 -21.97
CA MET A 233 9.22 12.36 -21.56
C MET A 233 8.30 11.87 -22.70
N ASP A 234 7.17 11.26 -22.36
CA ASP A 234 6.15 10.84 -23.34
C ASP A 234 5.67 12.05 -24.17
N VAL A 235 5.89 11.98 -25.48
CA VAL A 235 5.54 13.04 -26.43
C VAL A 235 4.03 13.31 -26.45
N ASN A 236 3.19 12.31 -26.23
CA ASN A 236 1.74 12.46 -26.18
C ASN A 236 1.27 13.12 -24.88
N ALA A 237 1.90 12.80 -23.75
CA ALA A 237 1.64 13.51 -22.49
C ALA A 237 2.06 14.99 -22.60
N GLN A 238 3.24 15.25 -23.17
CA GLN A 238 3.72 16.61 -23.42
C GLN A 238 2.79 17.40 -24.34
N LYS A 239 2.30 16.79 -25.44
CA LYS A 239 1.34 17.46 -26.35
C LYS A 239 0.05 17.87 -25.64
N LYS A 240 -0.41 17.11 -24.64
CA LYS A 240 -1.60 17.45 -23.83
C LYS A 240 -1.32 18.58 -22.83
N GLN A 241 -0.12 18.65 -22.28
CA GLN A 241 0.29 19.69 -21.31
C GLN A 241 0.78 20.98 -21.98
N LYS A 242 1.21 20.92 -23.25
CA LYS A 242 1.67 22.09 -23.99
C LYS A 242 0.59 23.16 -24.04
N SER A 243 1.00 24.40 -23.77
CA SER A 243 0.15 25.58 -23.94
C SER A 243 -0.43 25.64 -25.35
N GLU A 244 -1.73 25.84 -25.44
CA GLU A 244 -2.48 25.98 -26.71
C GLU A 244 -2.03 27.19 -27.54
N PHE A 245 -1.10 28.01 -27.05
CA PHE A 245 -0.59 29.21 -27.71
C PHE A 245 -0.23 28.98 -29.19
N TYR A 246 0.63 28.00 -29.49
CA TYR A 246 1.02 27.71 -30.88
C TYR A 246 -0.08 27.06 -31.70
N ALA A 247 -0.99 26.30 -31.08
CA ALA A 247 -2.15 25.74 -31.77
C ALA A 247 -3.06 26.86 -32.28
N ASN A 248 -3.39 27.81 -31.39
CA ASN A 248 -4.17 29.01 -31.71
C ASN A 248 -3.45 29.91 -32.72
N LEU A 249 -2.12 30.04 -32.63
CA LEU A 249 -1.31 30.82 -33.58
C LEU A 249 -1.35 30.20 -34.99
N MET A 250 -1.21 28.88 -35.09
CA MET A 250 -1.25 28.16 -36.36
C MET A 250 -2.64 28.17 -36.99
N GLU A 251 -3.69 28.08 -36.19
CA GLU A 251 -5.06 28.20 -36.68
C GLU A 251 -5.35 29.58 -37.29
N LYS A 252 -4.77 30.64 -36.72
CA LYS A 252 -4.89 32.01 -37.24
C LYS A 252 -4.05 32.27 -38.50
N ARG A 253 -2.83 31.73 -38.58
CA ARG A 253 -1.87 32.06 -39.67
C ARG A 253 -2.01 31.21 -40.92
N ARG A 254 -2.44 29.95 -40.82
CA ARG A 254 -2.44 29.02 -41.96
C ARG A 254 -3.49 29.38 -43.01
N THR A 255 -3.12 29.26 -44.28
CA THR A 255 -4.08 29.30 -45.39
C THR A 255 -5.03 28.10 -45.36
N LYS A 256 -6.14 28.15 -46.11
CA LYS A 256 -7.08 27.02 -46.19
C LYS A 256 -6.39 25.73 -46.69
N GLU A 257 -5.50 25.85 -47.68
CA GLU A 257 -4.73 24.73 -48.24
C GLU A 257 -3.75 24.14 -47.21
N GLU A 258 -3.02 24.97 -46.47
CA GLU A 258 -2.11 24.51 -45.41
C GLU A 258 -2.85 23.83 -44.25
N LYS A 259 -4.05 24.31 -43.91
CA LYS A 259 -4.91 23.66 -42.91
C LYS A 259 -5.31 22.26 -43.37
N GLN A 260 -5.69 22.10 -44.64
CA GLN A 260 -6.02 20.79 -45.22
C GLN A 260 -4.80 19.86 -45.26
N GLN A 261 -3.62 20.34 -45.64
CA GLN A 261 -2.40 19.53 -45.64
C GLN A 261 -2.02 19.05 -44.23
N GLU A 262 -2.12 19.92 -43.22
CA GLU A 262 -1.86 19.52 -41.83
C GLU A 262 -2.90 18.53 -41.31
N GLU A 263 -4.17 18.71 -41.67
CA GLU A 263 -5.23 17.78 -41.30
C GLU A 263 -4.98 16.39 -41.90
N LEU A 264 -4.57 16.31 -43.17
CA LEU A 264 -4.16 15.06 -43.82
C LEU A 264 -2.95 14.41 -43.13
N ARG A 265 -1.94 15.22 -42.77
CA ARG A 265 -0.76 14.74 -42.02
C ARG A 265 -1.15 14.20 -40.65
N LEU A 266 -1.98 14.93 -39.91
CA LEU A 266 -2.49 14.52 -38.59
C LEU A 266 -3.37 13.27 -38.69
N ALA A 267 -4.18 13.14 -39.74
CA ALA A 267 -4.94 11.92 -40.00
C ALA A 267 -4.01 10.72 -40.24
N GLY A 268 -2.93 10.90 -41.01
CA GLY A 268 -1.89 9.89 -41.21
C GLY A 268 -1.18 9.48 -39.91
N VAL A 269 -0.80 10.44 -39.07
CA VAL A 269 -0.20 10.18 -37.75
C VAL A 269 -1.19 9.47 -36.83
N LYS A 270 -2.42 9.97 -36.72
CA LYS A 270 -3.49 9.32 -35.94
C LYS A 270 -3.76 7.90 -36.42
N LYS A 271 -3.68 7.61 -37.72
CA LYS A 271 -3.80 6.25 -38.26
C LYS A 271 -2.65 5.35 -37.80
N LYS A 272 -1.41 5.87 -37.77
CA LYS A 272 -0.25 5.15 -37.23
C LYS A 272 -0.38 4.91 -35.73
N GLU A 273 -0.72 5.94 -34.95
CA GLU A 273 -0.95 5.84 -33.49
C GLU A 273 -2.07 4.85 -33.18
N LYS A 274 -3.18 4.87 -33.94
CA LYS A 274 -4.27 3.89 -33.81
C LYS A 274 -3.82 2.47 -34.12
N LYS A 275 -2.99 2.27 -35.16
CA LYS A 275 -2.45 0.96 -35.51
C LYS A 275 -1.53 0.44 -34.40
N GLU A 276 -0.60 1.25 -33.93
CA GLU A 276 0.32 0.90 -32.85
C GLU A 276 -0.44 0.61 -31.55
N ALA A 277 -1.42 1.45 -31.20
CA ALA A 277 -2.30 1.22 -30.05
C ALA A 277 -3.11 -0.06 -30.19
N PHE A 278 -3.53 -0.43 -31.41
CA PHE A 278 -4.28 -1.67 -31.68
C PHE A 278 -3.39 -2.92 -31.56
N ASP A 279 -2.15 -2.87 -32.06
CA ASP A 279 -1.22 -3.99 -32.00
C ASP A 279 -0.73 -4.23 -30.55
N ASN A 280 -0.47 -3.14 -29.81
CA ASN A 280 0.01 -3.16 -28.42
C ASN A 280 -1.09 -3.16 -27.35
N ARG A 281 -2.33 -3.55 -27.70
CA ARG A 281 -3.41 -3.68 -26.71
C ARG A 281 -3.06 -4.71 -25.64
N HIS A 282 -3.56 -4.48 -24.43
CA HIS A 282 -3.53 -5.46 -23.35
C HIS A 282 -4.33 -6.71 -23.75
N TRP A 283 -3.90 -7.90 -23.31
CA TRP A 283 -4.51 -9.18 -23.68
C TRP A 283 -6.01 -9.27 -23.34
N THR A 284 -6.46 -8.54 -22.31
CA THR A 284 -7.88 -8.45 -21.91
C THR A 284 -8.79 -7.90 -23.01
N GLN A 285 -8.23 -7.14 -23.96
CA GLN A 285 -8.98 -6.55 -25.09
C GLN A 285 -8.80 -7.33 -26.41
N LYS A 286 -8.01 -8.40 -26.40
CA LYS A 286 -7.69 -9.22 -27.57
C LYS A 286 -8.57 -10.47 -27.59
N SER A 287 -8.90 -11.00 -28.77
CA SER A 287 -9.43 -12.36 -28.90
C SER A 287 -8.29 -13.39 -28.86
N LEU A 288 -8.62 -14.67 -28.67
CA LEU A 288 -7.62 -15.74 -28.58
C LEU A 288 -6.75 -15.83 -29.84
N ASP A 289 -7.34 -15.68 -31.02
CA ASP A 289 -6.63 -15.74 -32.31
C ASP A 289 -5.67 -14.56 -32.52
N GLN A 290 -5.90 -13.44 -31.84
CA GLN A 290 -5.06 -12.24 -31.90
C GLN A 290 -3.89 -12.28 -30.90
N MET A 291 -3.81 -13.31 -30.05
CA MET A 291 -2.79 -13.41 -29.01
C MET A 291 -1.44 -13.85 -29.58
N THR A 292 -0.48 -12.94 -29.57
CA THR A 292 0.91 -13.20 -29.97
C THR A 292 1.71 -13.84 -28.82
N GLU A 293 2.89 -14.39 -29.11
CA GLU A 293 3.81 -14.91 -28.07
C GLU A 293 4.18 -13.86 -27.02
N ARG A 294 4.32 -12.59 -27.44
CA ARG A 294 4.54 -11.46 -26.53
C ARG A 294 3.37 -11.28 -25.58
N ASP A 295 2.14 -11.37 -26.09
CA ASP A 295 0.93 -11.24 -25.26
C ASP A 295 0.83 -12.37 -24.24
N TRP A 296 1.21 -13.60 -24.62
CA TRP A 296 1.29 -14.73 -23.69
C TRP A 296 2.39 -14.56 -22.64
N ARG A 297 3.48 -13.87 -22.95
CA ARG A 297 4.51 -13.51 -21.97
C ARG A 297 3.98 -12.49 -20.96
N ILE A 298 3.35 -11.41 -21.45
CA ILE A 298 2.71 -10.39 -20.60
C ILE A 298 1.64 -11.03 -19.71
N PHE A 299 0.80 -11.90 -20.28
CA PHE A 299 -0.21 -12.64 -19.53
C PHE A 299 0.39 -13.43 -18.36
N ARG A 300 1.52 -14.12 -18.60
CA ARG A 300 2.21 -14.88 -17.55
C ARG A 300 2.84 -13.94 -16.51
N GLU A 301 3.41 -12.81 -16.93
CA GLU A 301 3.94 -11.78 -16.02
C GLU A 301 2.83 -11.21 -15.13
N ASP A 302 1.66 -10.85 -15.68
CA ASP A 302 0.55 -10.27 -14.93
C ASP A 302 -0.01 -11.22 -13.85
N PHE A 303 -0.04 -12.52 -14.14
CA PHE A 303 -0.47 -13.56 -13.20
C PHE A 303 0.67 -14.18 -12.39
N ASN A 304 1.90 -13.66 -12.50
CA ASN A 304 3.12 -14.18 -11.86
C ASN A 304 3.33 -15.69 -12.09
N ILE A 305 3.14 -16.16 -13.32
CA ILE A 305 3.31 -17.55 -13.72
C ILE A 305 4.68 -17.73 -14.38
N SER A 306 5.55 -18.55 -13.79
CA SER A 306 6.79 -19.00 -14.43
C SER A 306 6.71 -20.48 -14.76
N ILE A 307 7.24 -20.88 -15.92
CA ILE A 307 7.16 -22.27 -16.40
C ILE A 307 8.55 -22.86 -16.65
N LYS A 308 8.71 -24.16 -16.41
CA LYS A 308 9.84 -24.98 -16.89
C LYS A 308 9.31 -26.22 -17.60
N GLY A 309 10.03 -26.71 -18.60
CA GLY A 309 9.64 -27.85 -19.42
C GLY A 309 9.39 -27.46 -20.88
N GLY A 310 9.61 -28.40 -21.80
CA GLY A 310 9.40 -28.16 -23.23
C GLY A 310 7.92 -28.10 -23.60
N ARG A 311 7.60 -27.42 -24.71
CA ARG A 311 6.29 -27.47 -25.39
C ARG A 311 5.06 -27.27 -24.49
N VAL A 312 5.14 -26.37 -23.52
CA VAL A 312 4.06 -26.14 -22.55
C VAL A 312 2.90 -25.41 -23.24
N PRO A 313 1.64 -25.89 -23.12
CA PRO A 313 0.48 -25.26 -23.72
C PRO A 313 0.24 -23.85 -23.18
N LYS A 314 -0.46 -23.05 -23.98
CA LYS A 314 -0.85 -21.68 -23.62
C LYS A 314 -1.84 -21.71 -22.43
N PRO A 315 -1.74 -20.77 -21.48
CA PRO A 315 -2.65 -20.72 -20.34
C PRO A 315 -4.07 -20.30 -20.74
N LEU A 316 -5.06 -20.62 -19.91
CA LEU A 316 -6.46 -20.23 -20.08
C LEU A 316 -6.67 -18.74 -19.74
N ARG A 317 -7.37 -18.01 -20.61
CA ARG A 317 -7.74 -16.60 -20.34
C ARG A 317 -9.09 -16.48 -19.62
N ASN A 318 -10.01 -17.37 -19.90
CA ASN A 318 -11.31 -17.53 -19.24
C ASN A 318 -11.75 -18.99 -19.35
N TRP A 319 -12.87 -19.36 -18.74
CA TRP A 319 -13.39 -20.73 -18.82
C TRP A 319 -13.97 -21.10 -20.19
N GLU A 320 -14.50 -20.12 -20.93
CA GLU A 320 -15.13 -20.34 -22.25
C GLU A 320 -14.12 -20.81 -23.30
N GLU A 321 -12.88 -20.31 -23.23
CA GLU A 321 -11.79 -20.67 -24.14
C GLU A 321 -11.10 -21.99 -23.76
N ALA A 322 -11.51 -22.63 -22.66
CA ALA A 322 -10.85 -23.83 -22.17
C ALA A 322 -11.14 -25.09 -23.00
N GLY A 323 -12.16 -25.07 -23.88
CA GLY A 323 -12.54 -26.23 -24.69
C GLY A 323 -13.03 -27.41 -23.85
N LEU A 324 -13.60 -27.15 -22.68
CA LEU A 324 -14.13 -28.17 -21.78
C LEU A 324 -15.47 -28.74 -22.31
N PRO A 325 -15.80 -30.00 -22.03
CA PRO A 325 -17.14 -30.53 -22.26
C PRO A 325 -18.22 -29.67 -21.57
N SER A 326 -19.38 -29.51 -22.20
CA SER A 326 -20.47 -28.65 -21.70
C SER A 326 -20.90 -29.04 -20.29
N GLU A 327 -20.95 -30.34 -19.98
CA GLU A 327 -21.29 -30.86 -18.65
C GLU A 327 -20.32 -30.36 -17.57
N VAL A 328 -19.00 -30.37 -17.85
CA VAL A 328 -17.98 -29.92 -16.90
C VAL A 328 -18.01 -28.40 -16.77
N PHE A 329 -18.19 -27.68 -17.89
CA PHE A 329 -18.29 -26.23 -17.91
C PHE A 329 -19.49 -25.72 -17.08
N ASP A 330 -20.66 -26.33 -17.27
CA ASP A 330 -21.88 -25.98 -16.53
C ASP A 330 -21.72 -26.22 -15.03
N VAL A 331 -21.03 -27.29 -14.65
CA VAL A 331 -20.72 -27.60 -13.25
C VAL A 331 -19.77 -26.56 -12.63
N ILE A 332 -18.71 -26.17 -13.33
CA ILE A 332 -17.77 -25.12 -12.88
C ILE A 332 -18.54 -23.82 -12.60
N MET A 333 -19.41 -23.41 -13.52
CA MET A 333 -20.22 -22.20 -13.39
C MET A 333 -21.24 -22.31 -12.25
N LYS A 334 -21.89 -23.48 -12.09
CA LYS A 334 -22.88 -23.73 -11.03
C LYS A 334 -22.26 -23.72 -9.63
N ILE A 335 -21.03 -24.22 -9.47
CA ILE A 335 -20.31 -24.18 -8.18
C ILE A 335 -19.86 -22.74 -7.84
N GLY A 336 -19.69 -21.88 -8.86
CA GLY A 336 -19.41 -20.45 -8.68
C GLY A 336 -17.96 -20.04 -8.96
N TYR A 337 -17.20 -20.88 -9.68
CA TYR A 337 -15.85 -20.54 -10.13
C TYR A 337 -15.89 -19.57 -11.31
N LYS A 338 -16.04 -18.26 -11.03
CA LYS A 338 -16.21 -17.23 -12.08
C LYS A 338 -15.01 -17.10 -13.02
N GLU A 339 -13.79 -17.20 -12.49
CA GLU A 339 -12.54 -16.99 -13.23
C GLU A 339 -11.51 -18.03 -12.77
N PRO A 340 -10.68 -18.57 -13.67
CA PRO A 340 -9.62 -19.49 -13.27
C PRO A 340 -8.52 -18.75 -12.49
N THR A 341 -8.00 -19.38 -11.45
CA THR A 341 -6.85 -18.87 -10.67
C THR A 341 -5.54 -19.04 -11.46
N PRO A 342 -4.45 -18.33 -11.13
CA PRO A 342 -3.18 -18.43 -11.86
C PRO A 342 -2.67 -19.86 -12.06
N ILE A 343 -2.76 -20.72 -11.03
CA ILE A 343 -2.36 -22.13 -11.16
C ILE A 343 -3.30 -22.89 -12.09
N GLN A 344 -4.61 -22.67 -12.01
CA GLN A 344 -5.61 -23.33 -12.87
C GLN A 344 -5.39 -22.96 -14.33
N ARG A 345 -5.10 -21.69 -14.62
CA ARG A 345 -4.88 -21.19 -15.98
C ARG A 345 -3.80 -21.95 -16.72
N GLN A 346 -2.69 -22.28 -16.05
CA GLN A 346 -1.56 -22.96 -16.69
C GLN A 346 -1.56 -24.47 -16.49
N ALA A 347 -2.01 -24.98 -15.33
CA ALA A 347 -2.00 -26.41 -15.03
C ALA A 347 -3.11 -27.19 -15.75
N ILE A 348 -4.30 -26.62 -15.94
CA ILE A 348 -5.42 -27.33 -16.60
C ILE A 348 -5.08 -27.69 -18.05
N PRO A 349 -4.56 -26.77 -18.90
CA PRO A 349 -4.15 -27.13 -20.27
C PRO A 349 -3.08 -28.22 -20.32
N ILE A 350 -2.09 -28.18 -19.41
CA ILE A 350 -1.07 -29.24 -19.30
C ILE A 350 -1.72 -30.57 -18.90
N GLY A 351 -2.69 -30.48 -17.99
CA GLY A 351 -3.50 -31.58 -17.49
C GLY A 351 -4.22 -32.31 -18.62
N LEU A 352 -4.89 -31.55 -19.48
CA LEU A 352 -5.68 -32.05 -20.61
C LEU A 352 -4.83 -32.70 -21.71
N GLN A 353 -3.53 -32.38 -21.78
CA GLN A 353 -2.57 -33.06 -22.65
C GLN A 353 -1.97 -34.34 -22.04
N ASN A 354 -2.46 -34.78 -20.87
CA ASN A 354 -1.90 -35.90 -20.09
C ASN A 354 -0.38 -35.76 -19.89
N ARG A 355 0.09 -34.56 -19.59
CA ARG A 355 1.49 -34.34 -19.19
C ARG A 355 1.60 -34.31 -17.67
N ASP A 356 2.73 -34.79 -17.16
CA ASP A 356 3.00 -34.73 -15.72
C ASP A 356 3.26 -33.27 -15.29
N ILE A 357 2.84 -32.91 -14.07
CA ILE A 357 2.87 -31.52 -13.59
C ILE A 357 3.53 -31.44 -12.23
N ILE A 358 4.42 -30.47 -12.05
CA ILE A 358 4.85 -29.98 -10.73
C ILE A 358 4.31 -28.56 -10.56
N GLY A 359 3.29 -28.39 -9.72
CA GLY A 359 2.72 -27.08 -9.41
C GLY A 359 3.30 -26.52 -8.11
N VAL A 360 4.12 -25.48 -8.22
CA VAL A 360 4.67 -24.76 -7.07
C VAL A 360 3.76 -23.57 -6.76
N ALA A 361 2.90 -23.74 -5.76
CA ALA A 361 1.92 -22.72 -5.37
C ALA A 361 1.48 -22.89 -3.91
N GLU A 362 1.21 -21.77 -3.25
CA GLU A 362 0.75 -21.74 -1.87
C GLU A 362 -0.67 -22.34 -1.71
N THR A 363 -1.03 -22.71 -0.48
CA THR A 363 -2.39 -23.14 -0.13
C THR A 363 -3.41 -22.03 -0.40
N GLY A 364 -4.59 -22.37 -0.91
CA GLY A 364 -5.62 -21.39 -1.28
C GLY A 364 -5.45 -20.76 -2.67
N SER A 365 -4.40 -21.11 -3.42
CA SER A 365 -4.22 -20.67 -4.82
C SER A 365 -5.17 -21.35 -5.82
N GLY A 366 -6.03 -22.27 -5.37
CA GLY A 366 -6.97 -23.00 -6.22
C GLY A 366 -6.39 -24.30 -6.82
N LYS A 367 -5.35 -24.88 -6.19
CA LYS A 367 -4.70 -26.14 -6.62
C LYS A 367 -5.69 -27.29 -6.82
N THR A 368 -6.64 -27.46 -5.90
CA THR A 368 -7.63 -28.55 -5.91
C THR A 368 -8.39 -28.63 -7.23
N ALA A 369 -9.03 -27.54 -7.65
CA ALA A 369 -9.72 -27.53 -8.94
C ALA A 369 -8.77 -27.65 -10.15
N ALA A 370 -7.50 -27.23 -10.01
CA ALA A 370 -6.53 -27.30 -11.10
C ALA A 370 -6.19 -28.74 -11.53
N PHE A 371 -6.13 -29.68 -10.57
CA PHE A 371 -5.95 -31.11 -10.89
C PHE A 371 -7.27 -31.86 -11.05
N LEU A 372 -8.34 -31.42 -10.38
CA LEU A 372 -9.64 -32.08 -10.53
C LEU A 372 -10.22 -31.87 -11.92
N ILE A 373 -10.16 -30.67 -12.50
CA ILE A 373 -10.83 -30.40 -13.79
C ILE A 373 -10.35 -31.34 -14.91
N PRO A 374 -9.04 -31.52 -15.16
CA PRO A 374 -8.56 -32.50 -16.16
C PRO A 374 -8.98 -33.94 -15.85
N LEU A 375 -9.00 -34.31 -14.55
CA LEU A 375 -9.46 -35.63 -14.12
C LEU A 375 -10.95 -35.84 -14.44
N LEU A 376 -11.79 -34.86 -14.10
CA LEU A 376 -13.24 -34.91 -14.33
C LEU A 376 -13.55 -35.00 -15.82
N VAL A 377 -12.89 -34.18 -16.67
CA VAL A 377 -13.02 -34.24 -18.14
C VAL A 377 -12.74 -35.65 -18.65
N TRP A 378 -11.66 -36.27 -18.15
CA TRP A 378 -11.32 -37.63 -18.55
C TRP A 378 -12.33 -38.67 -18.06
N ILE A 379 -12.74 -38.63 -16.78
CA ILE A 379 -13.75 -39.56 -16.23
C ILE A 379 -15.08 -39.44 -16.98
N THR A 380 -15.52 -38.23 -17.34
CA THR A 380 -16.77 -38.04 -18.09
C THR A 380 -16.69 -38.53 -19.54
N SER A 381 -15.47 -38.67 -20.09
CA SER A 381 -15.28 -39.14 -21.46
C SER A 381 -15.31 -40.67 -21.60
N ILE A 382 -15.05 -41.40 -20.51
CA ILE A 382 -15.09 -42.86 -20.50
C ILE A 382 -16.49 -43.37 -20.12
N PRO A 383 -16.91 -44.55 -20.62
CA PRO A 383 -18.17 -45.15 -20.20
C PRO A 383 -18.20 -45.36 -18.68
N LYS A 384 -19.33 -45.00 -18.04
CA LYS A 384 -19.57 -45.21 -16.61
C LYS A 384 -19.43 -46.69 -16.23
N PHE A 385 -19.17 -46.97 -14.96
CA PHE A 385 -19.12 -48.35 -14.46
C PHE A 385 -20.46 -49.06 -14.64
N HIS A 386 -20.48 -50.19 -15.32
CA HIS A 386 -21.69 -51.02 -15.46
C HIS A 386 -21.54 -52.42 -14.86
N GLY A 387 -20.33 -52.84 -14.42
CA GLY A 387 -20.05 -54.20 -13.97
C GLY A 387 -19.41 -54.30 -12.58
N ILE A 388 -19.58 -55.46 -11.94
CA ILE A 388 -18.97 -55.81 -10.63
C ILE A 388 -17.44 -55.93 -10.76
N GLU A 389 -16.95 -56.51 -11.87
CA GLU A 389 -15.51 -56.69 -12.09
C GLU A 389 -14.74 -55.36 -12.07
N GLU A 390 -15.35 -54.29 -12.59
CA GLU A 390 -14.72 -52.97 -12.61
C GLU A 390 -14.74 -52.27 -11.24
N GLN A 391 -15.56 -52.75 -10.29
CA GLN A 391 -15.59 -52.24 -8.93
C GLN A 391 -14.43 -52.79 -8.10
N ASP A 392 -13.99 -54.01 -8.40
CA ASP A 392 -12.90 -54.68 -7.68
C ASP A 392 -11.51 -54.21 -8.14
N THR A 393 -11.37 -53.62 -9.33
CA THR A 393 -10.08 -53.14 -9.87
C THR A 393 -9.59 -51.82 -9.28
N GLY A 394 -10.40 -51.15 -8.44
CA GLY A 394 -9.98 -49.98 -7.66
C GLY A 394 -10.44 -48.62 -8.19
N PRO A 395 -9.81 -47.51 -7.78
CA PRO A 395 -10.15 -46.18 -8.27
C PRO A 395 -9.41 -45.83 -9.55
N TYR A 396 -9.97 -44.89 -10.32
CA TYR A 396 -9.26 -44.27 -11.43
C TYR A 396 -8.19 -43.27 -10.98
N ALA A 397 -8.46 -42.60 -9.86
CA ALA A 397 -7.58 -41.56 -9.32
C ALA A 397 -7.36 -41.71 -7.82
N ILE A 398 -6.13 -41.43 -7.40
CA ILE A 398 -5.76 -41.31 -5.99
C ILE A 398 -5.24 -39.90 -5.74
N ILE A 399 -5.79 -39.27 -4.71
CA ILE A 399 -5.33 -37.98 -4.21
C ILE A 399 -4.75 -38.19 -2.82
N MET A 400 -3.43 -38.08 -2.71
CA MET A 400 -2.74 -38.14 -1.44
C MET A 400 -2.58 -36.75 -0.84
N ALA A 401 -2.93 -36.62 0.43
CA ALA A 401 -2.74 -35.41 1.23
C ALA A 401 -2.01 -35.77 2.54
N PRO A 402 -1.07 -34.94 3.04
CA PRO A 402 -0.28 -35.23 4.24
C PRO A 402 -1.13 -35.33 5.51
N THR A 403 -2.27 -34.65 5.56
CA THR A 403 -3.11 -34.59 6.76
C THR A 403 -4.58 -34.82 6.48
N ARG A 404 -5.27 -35.34 7.49
CA ARG A 404 -6.72 -35.59 7.46
C ARG A 404 -7.50 -34.32 7.10
N GLU A 405 -7.12 -33.18 7.67
CA GLU A 405 -7.83 -31.91 7.49
C GLU A 405 -7.76 -31.42 6.03
N LEU A 406 -6.60 -31.58 5.38
CA LEU A 406 -6.45 -31.28 3.96
C LEU A 406 -7.21 -32.29 3.09
N ALA A 407 -7.16 -33.58 3.44
CA ALA A 407 -7.90 -34.63 2.74
C ALA A 407 -9.42 -34.37 2.78
N GLN A 408 -9.97 -33.96 3.93
CA GLN A 408 -11.38 -33.58 4.07
C GLN A 408 -11.73 -32.35 3.22
N GLN A 409 -10.86 -31.33 3.15
CA GLN A 409 -11.09 -30.16 2.28
C GLN A 409 -11.13 -30.56 0.80
N ILE A 410 -10.22 -31.44 0.37
CA ILE A 410 -10.21 -31.98 -0.99
C ILE A 410 -11.47 -32.81 -1.24
N GLU A 411 -11.92 -33.60 -0.26
CA GLU A 411 -13.15 -34.40 -0.35
C GLU A 411 -14.38 -33.51 -0.50
N GLU A 412 -14.56 -32.52 0.36
CA GLU A 412 -15.66 -31.56 0.25
C GLU A 412 -15.70 -30.90 -1.13
N GLU A 413 -14.55 -30.52 -1.66
CA GLU A 413 -14.47 -29.88 -2.97
C GLU A 413 -14.76 -30.88 -4.10
N THR A 414 -14.16 -32.08 -4.04
CA THR A 414 -14.35 -33.12 -5.06
C THR A 414 -15.79 -33.62 -5.08
N VAL A 415 -16.45 -33.73 -3.93
CA VAL A 415 -17.86 -34.14 -3.82
C VAL A 415 -18.79 -33.08 -4.44
N LYS A 416 -18.49 -31.77 -4.35
CA LYS A 416 -19.29 -30.74 -5.05
C LYS A 416 -19.31 -30.93 -6.56
N PHE A 417 -18.15 -31.24 -7.16
CA PHE A 417 -18.05 -31.56 -8.58
C PHE A 417 -18.67 -32.93 -8.89
N GLY A 418 -18.34 -33.94 -8.07
CA GLY A 418 -18.72 -35.32 -8.27
C GLY A 418 -20.23 -35.58 -8.16
N GLN A 419 -20.93 -34.92 -7.25
CA GLN A 419 -22.39 -35.03 -7.13
C GLN A 419 -23.13 -34.59 -8.40
N LEU A 420 -22.59 -33.61 -9.13
CA LEU A 420 -23.20 -33.09 -10.35
C LEU A 420 -22.84 -33.93 -11.58
N LEU A 421 -21.67 -34.56 -11.60
CA LEU A 421 -21.19 -35.40 -12.71
C LEU A 421 -21.47 -36.91 -12.51
N GLY A 422 -21.93 -37.31 -11.33
CA GLY A 422 -22.16 -38.71 -10.97
C GLY A 422 -20.88 -39.49 -10.67
N ILE A 423 -19.88 -38.84 -10.06
CA ILE A 423 -18.58 -39.43 -9.70
C ILE A 423 -18.55 -39.67 -8.19
N ARG A 424 -18.30 -40.92 -7.79
CA ARG A 424 -18.23 -41.34 -6.39
C ARG A 424 -16.80 -41.12 -5.87
N THR A 425 -16.74 -40.49 -4.71
CA THR A 425 -15.49 -40.14 -4.03
C THR A 425 -15.53 -40.70 -2.62
N VAL A 426 -14.43 -41.28 -2.15
CA VAL A 426 -14.31 -41.80 -0.78
C VAL A 426 -13.01 -41.34 -0.14
N SER A 427 -13.08 -40.89 1.12
CA SER A 427 -11.91 -40.56 1.91
C SER A 427 -11.39 -41.73 2.77
N VAL A 428 -10.11 -42.04 2.60
CA VAL A 428 -9.35 -43.07 3.33
C VAL A 428 -8.39 -42.35 4.28
N ILE A 429 -8.95 -41.89 5.38
CA ILE A 429 -8.29 -41.05 6.40
C ILE A 429 -8.36 -41.70 7.78
N GLY A 430 -7.39 -41.39 8.65
CA GLY A 430 -7.37 -41.90 10.02
C GLY A 430 -8.51 -41.32 10.88
N GLY A 431 -9.08 -42.14 11.77
CA GLY A 431 -10.11 -41.72 12.74
C GLY A 431 -11.55 -41.74 12.23
N ALA A 432 -11.82 -42.28 11.05
CA ALA A 432 -13.14 -42.79 10.67
C ALA A 432 -13.20 -44.31 10.92
N SER A 433 -14.40 -44.87 11.05
CA SER A 433 -14.57 -46.31 11.28
C SER A 433 -13.98 -47.11 10.11
N ARG A 434 -13.17 -48.12 10.43
CA ARG A 434 -12.57 -49.00 9.41
C ARG A 434 -13.64 -49.76 8.63
N GLU A 435 -14.72 -50.13 9.29
CA GLU A 435 -15.84 -50.87 8.68
C GLU A 435 -16.60 -50.02 7.69
N GLU A 436 -16.86 -48.75 8.03
CA GLU A 436 -17.54 -47.80 7.14
C GLU A 436 -16.71 -47.51 5.89
N GLN A 437 -15.39 -47.29 6.07
CA GLN A 437 -14.47 -47.13 4.95
C GLN A 437 -14.42 -48.38 4.08
N GLY A 438 -14.30 -49.56 4.68
CA GLY A 438 -14.27 -50.83 3.96
C GLY A 438 -15.54 -51.09 3.17
N LEU A 439 -16.72 -50.79 3.74
CA LEU A 439 -17.99 -50.92 3.05
C LEU A 439 -18.09 -49.96 1.86
N LYS A 440 -17.69 -48.70 2.04
CA LYS A 440 -17.71 -47.68 0.97
C LYS A 440 -16.77 -48.05 -0.19
N LEU A 441 -15.58 -48.59 0.11
CA LEU A 441 -14.63 -49.04 -0.91
C LEU A 441 -15.19 -50.22 -1.73
N ARG A 442 -15.93 -51.13 -1.09
CA ARG A 442 -16.58 -52.27 -1.78
C ARG A 442 -17.70 -51.88 -2.75
N LEU A 443 -18.26 -50.67 -2.63
CA LEU A 443 -19.31 -50.20 -3.55
C LEU A 443 -18.74 -49.77 -4.92
N GLY A 444 -17.42 -49.77 -5.08
CA GLY A 444 -16.73 -49.22 -6.24
C GLY A 444 -16.68 -47.68 -6.18
N VAL A 445 -15.50 -47.12 -6.43
CA VAL A 445 -15.23 -45.69 -6.29
C VAL A 445 -14.36 -45.23 -7.45
N GLU A 446 -14.66 -44.07 -8.03
CA GLU A 446 -13.85 -43.49 -9.11
C GLU A 446 -12.61 -42.77 -8.53
N VAL A 447 -12.78 -42.06 -7.40
CA VAL A 447 -11.75 -41.21 -6.80
C VAL A 447 -11.57 -41.56 -5.32
N VAL A 448 -10.32 -41.85 -4.92
CA VAL A 448 -9.94 -42.06 -3.52
C VAL A 448 -9.08 -40.91 -3.05
N ILE A 449 -9.44 -40.32 -1.92
CA ILE A 449 -8.66 -39.26 -1.26
C ILE A 449 -8.10 -39.84 0.03
N ALA A 450 -6.79 -39.81 0.24
CA ALA A 450 -6.19 -40.54 1.35
C ALA A 450 -4.99 -39.86 1.98
N THR A 451 -4.74 -40.19 3.25
CA THR A 451 -3.45 -39.92 3.90
C THR A 451 -2.49 -41.09 3.66
N PRO A 452 -1.19 -40.88 3.36
CA PRO A 452 -0.26 -41.94 2.94
C PRO A 452 -0.26 -43.17 3.84
N GLY A 453 -0.13 -43.02 5.16
CA GLY A 453 -0.11 -44.15 6.09
C GLY A 453 -1.41 -44.96 6.07
N ARG A 454 -2.59 -44.29 6.07
CA ARG A 454 -3.89 -44.99 6.03
C ARG A 454 -4.14 -45.67 4.68
N LEU A 455 -3.67 -45.05 3.59
CA LEU A 455 -3.75 -45.64 2.26
C LEU A 455 -2.92 -46.93 2.20
N LEU A 456 -1.68 -46.88 2.69
CA LEU A 456 -0.80 -48.04 2.74
C LEU A 456 -1.41 -49.18 3.54
N ASP A 457 -1.98 -48.92 4.72
CA ASP A 457 -2.68 -49.94 5.51
C ASP A 457 -3.80 -50.64 4.71
N VAL A 458 -4.55 -49.87 3.91
CA VAL A 458 -5.68 -50.39 3.12
C VAL A 458 -5.18 -51.24 1.94
N LEU A 459 -4.04 -50.85 1.34
CA LEU A 459 -3.38 -51.60 0.26
C LEU A 459 -2.71 -52.88 0.77
N GLU A 460 -1.98 -52.82 1.88
CA GLU A 460 -1.32 -53.99 2.49
C GLU A 460 -2.34 -55.05 2.89
N ASN A 461 -3.51 -54.64 3.40
CA ASN A 461 -4.61 -55.54 3.74
C ASN A 461 -5.52 -55.92 2.57
N ARG A 462 -5.23 -55.45 1.34
CA ARG A 462 -6.01 -55.72 0.12
C ARG A 462 -7.49 -55.33 0.21
N TYR A 463 -7.81 -54.29 0.97
CA TYR A 463 -9.15 -53.69 0.97
C TYR A 463 -9.41 -52.83 -0.28
N LEU A 464 -8.34 -52.43 -0.97
CA LEU A 464 -8.34 -51.64 -2.21
C LEU A 464 -7.24 -52.17 -3.13
N SER A 465 -7.55 -52.34 -4.42
CA SER A 465 -6.54 -52.51 -5.48
C SER A 465 -6.35 -51.19 -6.25
N LEU A 466 -5.21 -51.01 -6.94
CA LEU A 466 -4.91 -49.83 -7.76
C LEU A 466 -4.68 -50.17 -9.23
N ASP A 467 -5.20 -51.30 -9.69
CA ASP A 467 -4.93 -51.83 -11.03
C ASP A 467 -5.40 -50.89 -12.15
N GLN A 468 -6.49 -50.14 -11.93
CA GLN A 468 -7.00 -49.15 -12.90
C GLN A 468 -6.61 -47.69 -12.59
N CYS A 469 -5.71 -47.46 -11.63
CA CYS A 469 -5.30 -46.12 -11.25
C CYS A 469 -4.43 -45.46 -12.32
N THR A 470 -5.00 -44.49 -13.04
CA THR A 470 -4.33 -43.73 -14.12
C THR A 470 -4.05 -42.27 -13.75
N TYR A 471 -4.42 -41.84 -12.55
CA TYR A 471 -4.20 -40.46 -12.09
C TYR A 471 -3.71 -40.47 -10.64
N VAL A 472 -2.51 -39.91 -10.41
CA VAL A 472 -1.88 -39.86 -9.09
C VAL A 472 -1.61 -38.41 -8.73
N ILE A 473 -2.16 -37.95 -7.61
CA ILE A 473 -1.97 -36.59 -7.13
C ILE A 473 -1.27 -36.62 -5.76
N LEU A 474 -0.20 -35.85 -5.63
CA LEU A 474 0.50 -35.58 -4.37
C LEU A 474 0.29 -34.10 -4.04
N ASP A 475 -0.64 -33.77 -3.14
CA ASP A 475 -0.84 -32.38 -2.69
C ASP A 475 -0.08 -32.10 -1.39
N GLU A 476 0.62 -30.97 -1.31
CA GLU A 476 1.55 -30.63 -0.22
C GLU A 476 2.64 -31.70 -0.01
N ALA A 477 3.35 -32.04 -1.10
CA ALA A 477 4.39 -33.06 -1.09
C ALA A 477 5.59 -32.71 -0.18
N ASP A 478 5.95 -31.43 -0.08
CA ASP A 478 6.89 -30.91 0.91
C ASP A 478 6.51 -31.33 2.33
N ARG A 479 5.26 -31.10 2.69
CA ARG A 479 4.74 -31.42 4.01
C ARG A 479 4.66 -32.92 4.26
N MET A 480 4.42 -33.75 3.24
CA MET A 480 4.50 -35.21 3.39
C MET A 480 5.91 -35.62 3.83
N LEU A 481 6.95 -35.04 3.21
CA LEU A 481 8.34 -35.32 3.56
C LEU A 481 8.69 -34.82 4.97
N ASP A 482 8.26 -33.61 5.35
CA ASP A 482 8.45 -33.08 6.71
C ASP A 482 7.85 -33.98 7.79
N MET A 483 6.71 -34.58 7.49
CA MET A 483 6.01 -35.50 8.40
C MET A 483 6.63 -36.91 8.41
N GLY A 484 7.66 -37.14 7.58
CA GLY A 484 8.35 -38.42 7.47
C GLY A 484 7.63 -39.45 6.60
N PHE A 485 6.63 -39.06 5.80
CA PHE A 485 5.86 -39.97 4.95
C PHE A 485 6.58 -40.39 3.65
N GLU A 486 7.86 -40.07 3.48
CA GLU A 486 8.64 -40.46 2.30
C GLU A 486 8.59 -41.98 2.03
N PRO A 487 8.81 -42.86 3.03
CA PRO A 487 8.77 -44.31 2.82
C PRO A 487 7.37 -44.81 2.46
N GLU A 488 6.32 -44.30 3.12
CA GLU A 488 4.93 -44.71 2.88
C GLU A 488 4.48 -44.31 1.47
N VAL A 489 4.81 -43.09 1.04
CA VAL A 489 4.52 -42.63 -0.32
C VAL A 489 5.24 -43.53 -1.32
N GLN A 490 6.54 -43.76 -1.16
CA GLN A 490 7.30 -44.67 -2.05
C GLN A 490 6.70 -46.08 -2.13
N LYS A 491 6.27 -46.66 -1.00
CA LYS A 491 5.60 -47.98 -0.99
C LYS A 491 4.28 -47.96 -1.75
N VAL A 492 3.47 -46.90 -1.63
CA VAL A 492 2.22 -46.77 -2.39
C VAL A 492 2.49 -46.82 -3.91
N LEU A 493 3.62 -46.27 -4.37
CA LEU A 493 4.00 -46.32 -5.79
C LEU A 493 4.21 -47.76 -6.31
N GLU A 494 4.70 -48.66 -5.45
CA GLU A 494 4.93 -50.07 -5.80
C GLU A 494 3.64 -50.84 -6.08
N TYR A 495 2.51 -50.39 -5.50
CA TYR A 495 1.18 -50.97 -5.75
C TYR A 495 0.55 -50.49 -7.06
N ILE A 496 1.09 -49.45 -7.71
CA ILE A 496 0.52 -48.94 -8.96
C ILE A 496 1.18 -49.68 -10.14
N PRO A 497 0.40 -50.17 -11.12
CA PRO A 497 0.96 -50.92 -12.25
C PRO A 497 2.05 -50.15 -12.99
N VAL A 498 3.24 -50.76 -13.13
CA VAL A 498 4.36 -50.16 -13.87
C VAL A 498 4.11 -50.06 -15.37
N THR A 499 3.15 -50.83 -15.89
CA THR A 499 2.80 -50.92 -17.31
C THR A 499 2.09 -49.68 -17.83
N ASN A 500 1.44 -48.90 -16.96
CA ASN A 500 0.75 -47.67 -17.36
C ASN A 500 1.64 -46.43 -17.27
N LEU A 501 2.92 -46.58 -16.92
CA LEU A 501 3.86 -45.46 -16.80
C LEU A 501 4.27 -44.94 -18.18
N LYS A 502 4.41 -43.62 -18.29
CA LYS A 502 4.91 -42.97 -19.51
C LYS A 502 6.36 -43.40 -19.81
N PRO A 503 6.72 -43.58 -21.08
CA PRO A 503 8.12 -43.78 -21.45
C PRO A 503 8.95 -42.54 -21.07
N ASP A 504 10.18 -42.73 -20.61
CA ASP A 504 11.09 -41.62 -20.28
C ASP A 504 11.83 -41.14 -21.54
N THR A 505 11.06 -40.74 -22.57
CA THR A 505 11.56 -40.27 -23.86
C THR A 505 11.00 -38.90 -24.19
N GLU A 506 11.46 -38.31 -25.31
CA GLU A 506 10.90 -37.04 -25.77
C GLU A 506 9.40 -37.10 -26.09
N ASP A 507 8.88 -38.28 -26.39
CA ASP A 507 7.49 -38.51 -26.75
C ASP A 507 6.54 -38.24 -25.58
N ALA A 508 7.02 -38.34 -24.33
CA ALA A 508 6.26 -37.96 -23.13
C ALA A 508 6.01 -36.44 -23.00
N GLU A 509 6.56 -35.61 -23.91
CA GLU A 509 6.23 -34.20 -24.05
C GLU A 509 5.50 -33.86 -25.37
N LYS A 510 5.39 -34.81 -26.30
CA LYS A 510 4.74 -34.58 -27.60
C LYS A 510 3.24 -34.81 -27.49
N GLU A 511 2.47 -33.76 -27.74
CA GLU A 511 1.00 -33.78 -27.68
C GLU A 511 0.39 -34.91 -28.53
N GLU A 512 0.84 -35.06 -29.78
CA GLU A 512 0.32 -36.08 -30.71
C GLU A 512 0.46 -37.50 -30.15
N SER A 513 1.64 -37.83 -29.61
CA SER A 513 1.95 -39.17 -29.09
C SER A 513 1.18 -39.51 -27.81
N ILE A 514 0.92 -38.51 -26.97
CA ILE A 514 0.28 -38.71 -25.67
C ILE A 514 -1.25 -38.73 -25.81
N MET A 515 -1.79 -37.93 -26.75
CA MET A 515 -3.23 -37.78 -26.92
C MET A 515 -3.91 -38.96 -27.62
N GLU A 516 -3.15 -39.79 -28.35
CA GLU A 516 -3.67 -40.93 -29.13
C GLU A 516 -4.58 -41.86 -28.29
N ASN A 517 -4.20 -42.12 -27.03
CA ASN A 517 -4.95 -43.00 -26.12
C ASN A 517 -5.69 -42.26 -25.01
N PHE A 518 -5.75 -40.91 -25.04
CA PHE A 518 -6.25 -40.12 -23.92
C PHE A 518 -7.71 -40.44 -23.56
N TYR A 519 -8.59 -40.50 -24.57
CA TYR A 519 -10.02 -40.81 -24.40
C TYR A 519 -10.30 -42.32 -24.25
N SER A 520 -9.28 -43.11 -23.92
CA SER A 520 -9.40 -44.55 -23.70
C SER A 520 -9.02 -44.92 -22.27
N LYS A 521 -9.47 -46.10 -21.81
CA LYS A 521 -9.02 -46.70 -20.55
C LYS A 521 -7.53 -47.09 -20.56
N LYS A 522 -6.87 -47.07 -21.74
CA LYS A 522 -5.45 -47.44 -21.92
C LYS A 522 -4.50 -46.24 -21.87
N LYS A 523 -4.95 -45.07 -21.40
CA LYS A 523 -4.07 -43.90 -21.27
C LYS A 523 -2.91 -44.20 -20.33
N TYR A 524 -1.76 -43.58 -20.59
CA TYR A 524 -0.68 -43.55 -19.62
C TYR A 524 -1.11 -42.79 -18.36
N ARG A 525 -0.55 -43.21 -17.22
CA ARG A 525 -0.73 -42.60 -15.92
C ARG A 525 -0.21 -41.17 -15.93
N GLN A 526 -1.04 -40.25 -15.44
CA GLN A 526 -0.65 -38.88 -15.17
C GLN A 526 -0.32 -38.71 -13.71
N THR A 527 0.83 -38.11 -13.42
CA THR A 527 1.20 -37.75 -12.05
C THR A 527 1.27 -36.23 -11.89
N VAL A 528 0.58 -35.72 -10.88
CA VAL A 528 0.56 -34.30 -10.53
C VAL A 528 1.07 -34.12 -9.11
N MET A 529 2.10 -33.30 -8.94
CA MET A 529 2.69 -32.99 -7.65
C MET A 529 2.50 -31.49 -7.36
N PHE A 530 1.90 -31.16 -6.22
CA PHE A 530 1.83 -29.80 -5.72
C PHE A 530 2.65 -29.63 -4.46
N THR A 531 3.39 -28.53 -4.39
CA THR A 531 4.30 -28.22 -3.28
C THR A 531 4.42 -26.70 -3.14
N ALA A 532 4.75 -26.20 -1.96
CA ALA A 532 5.13 -24.79 -1.79
C ALA A 532 6.63 -24.57 -2.07
N THR A 533 7.46 -25.61 -1.87
CA THR A 533 8.93 -25.53 -2.00
C THR A 533 9.50 -26.59 -2.94
N MET A 534 10.71 -26.37 -3.46
CA MET A 534 11.45 -27.32 -4.30
C MET A 534 12.78 -27.69 -3.63
N SER A 535 12.71 -28.38 -2.50
CA SER A 535 13.89 -28.92 -1.82
C SER A 535 14.48 -30.11 -2.60
N PRO A 536 15.77 -30.46 -2.40
CA PRO A 536 16.37 -31.64 -3.06
C PRO A 536 15.64 -32.95 -2.75
N ALA A 537 14.94 -33.04 -1.62
CA ALA A 537 14.14 -34.22 -1.27
C ALA A 537 12.87 -34.32 -2.14
N ILE A 538 12.19 -33.20 -2.37
CA ILE A 538 11.03 -33.12 -3.27
C ILE A 538 11.46 -33.41 -4.70
N GLU A 539 12.63 -32.94 -5.13
CA GLU A 539 13.16 -33.29 -6.46
C GLU A 539 13.44 -34.79 -6.62
N ARG A 540 13.92 -35.47 -5.57
CA ARG A 540 14.09 -36.94 -5.59
C ARG A 540 12.74 -37.65 -5.71
N LEU A 541 11.76 -37.23 -4.90
CA LEU A 541 10.40 -37.76 -4.97
C LEU A 541 9.80 -37.54 -6.36
N ALA A 542 10.01 -36.36 -6.93
CA ALA A 542 9.53 -36.00 -8.26
C ALA A 542 10.14 -36.88 -9.36
N ARG A 543 11.44 -37.20 -9.28
CA ARG A 543 12.11 -38.10 -10.23
C ARG A 543 11.56 -39.53 -10.16
N ALA A 544 11.19 -40.00 -8.97
CA ALA A 544 10.59 -41.33 -8.82
C ALA A 544 9.20 -41.41 -9.48
N TYR A 545 8.36 -40.41 -9.22
CA TYR A 545 6.95 -40.40 -9.58
C TYR A 545 6.62 -39.92 -11.00
N LEU A 546 7.31 -38.88 -11.46
CA LEU A 546 6.95 -38.14 -12.68
C LEU A 546 7.90 -38.50 -13.83
N ARG A 547 7.43 -38.30 -15.06
CA ARG A 547 8.20 -38.43 -16.30
C ARG A 547 8.11 -37.13 -17.09
N ARG A 548 9.26 -36.49 -17.32
CA ARG A 548 9.43 -35.19 -17.99
C ARG A 548 8.32 -34.15 -17.65
N PRO A 549 8.14 -33.81 -16.35
CA PRO A 549 7.04 -32.97 -15.93
C PRO A 549 7.20 -31.52 -16.36
N ALA A 550 6.09 -30.85 -16.65
CA ALA A 550 6.06 -29.39 -16.75
C ALA A 550 5.97 -28.80 -15.34
N VAL A 551 6.85 -27.86 -15.02
CA VAL A 551 6.85 -27.18 -13.73
C VAL A 551 6.17 -25.81 -13.87
N VAL A 552 5.16 -25.55 -13.06
CA VAL A 552 4.42 -24.28 -13.02
C VAL A 552 4.66 -23.63 -11.66
N TYR A 553 5.32 -22.49 -11.65
CA TYR A 553 5.55 -21.67 -10.45
C TYR A 553 4.57 -20.51 -10.44
N ILE A 554 3.90 -20.29 -9.31
CA ILE A 554 2.98 -19.17 -9.12
C ILE A 554 3.51 -18.27 -8.01
N GLY A 555 3.70 -16.99 -8.35
CA GLY A 555 4.23 -15.99 -7.43
C GLY A 555 5.74 -16.07 -7.26
N SER A 556 6.26 -15.20 -6.40
CA SER A 556 7.65 -15.27 -5.93
C SER A 556 7.78 -16.48 -5.00
N ILE A 557 8.64 -17.42 -5.36
CA ILE A 557 8.87 -18.68 -4.63
C ILE A 557 9.11 -18.38 -3.14
N GLY A 558 8.27 -18.94 -2.26
CA GLY A 558 8.56 -19.04 -0.83
C GLY A 558 8.55 -17.75 -0.02
N ARG A 559 7.92 -16.66 -0.49
CA ARG A 559 7.90 -15.37 0.24
C ARG A 559 6.49 -14.81 0.51
N PRO A 560 5.69 -15.44 1.38
CA PRO A 560 4.53 -14.78 2.01
C PRO A 560 4.93 -13.46 2.72
N THR A 561 6.21 -13.36 3.07
CA THR A 561 6.86 -12.30 3.86
C THR A 561 6.72 -10.91 3.25
N GLU A 562 6.55 -10.78 1.93
CA GLU A 562 6.43 -9.48 1.29
C GLU A 562 5.10 -8.77 1.59
N ARG A 563 4.04 -9.52 1.89
CA ARG A 563 2.69 -8.98 2.09
C ARG A 563 2.25 -8.92 3.55
N VAL A 564 2.95 -9.65 4.41
CA VAL A 564 2.67 -9.74 5.85
C VAL A 564 3.61 -8.80 6.60
N GLU A 565 3.04 -7.83 7.33
CA GLU A 565 3.78 -6.99 8.26
C GLU A 565 4.18 -7.83 9.48
N GLN A 566 5.47 -7.96 9.69
CA GLN A 566 6.04 -8.79 10.75
C GLN A 566 6.61 -7.91 11.86
N ILE A 567 6.11 -8.08 13.07
CA ILE A 567 6.51 -7.35 14.28
C ILE A 567 7.11 -8.34 15.25
N VAL A 568 8.31 -8.04 15.75
CA VAL A 568 9.03 -8.92 16.67
C VAL A 568 9.29 -8.21 17.99
N TYR A 569 8.95 -8.86 19.10
CA TYR A 569 9.25 -8.41 20.45
C TYR A 569 10.22 -9.38 21.12
N MET A 570 11.40 -8.89 21.51
CA MET A 570 12.33 -9.66 22.34
C MET A 570 11.91 -9.52 23.82
N ILE A 571 11.39 -10.59 24.39
CA ILE A 571 10.85 -10.60 25.77
C ILE A 571 11.27 -11.85 26.51
N GLY A 572 11.36 -11.77 27.84
CA GLY A 572 11.54 -12.95 28.69
C GLY A 572 10.26 -13.80 28.73
N GLU A 573 10.42 -15.10 29.02
CA GLU A 573 9.33 -16.09 29.04
C GLU A 573 8.16 -15.67 29.95
N GLU A 574 8.47 -15.12 31.13
CA GLU A 574 7.44 -14.69 32.09
C GLU A 574 6.62 -13.47 31.61
N SER A 575 7.18 -12.67 30.71
CA SER A 575 6.54 -11.47 30.17
C SER A 575 5.62 -11.76 28.99
N LYS A 576 5.78 -12.91 28.32
CA LYS A 576 4.96 -13.32 27.16
C LYS A 576 3.46 -13.23 27.44
N ARG A 577 3.03 -13.72 28.61
CA ARG A 577 1.60 -13.74 28.97
C ARG A 577 1.04 -12.33 29.18
N LYS A 578 1.79 -11.44 29.83
CA LYS A 578 1.36 -10.04 30.03
C LYS A 578 1.28 -9.31 28.69
N LYS A 579 2.28 -9.49 27.83
CA LYS A 579 2.32 -8.86 26.51
C LYS A 579 1.21 -9.37 25.59
N LEU A 580 0.91 -10.66 25.64
CA LEU A 580 -0.21 -11.25 24.91
C LEU A 580 -1.53 -10.57 25.27
N VAL A 581 -1.81 -10.42 26.56
CA VAL A 581 -3.05 -9.80 27.04
C VAL A 581 -3.12 -8.34 26.63
N GLU A 582 -2.01 -7.60 26.74
CA GLU A 582 -1.93 -6.21 26.27
C GLU A 582 -2.26 -6.08 24.78
N LEU A 583 -1.74 -6.97 23.93
CA LEU A 583 -1.99 -6.95 22.49
C LEU A 583 -3.44 -7.28 22.14
N ILE A 584 -4.01 -8.31 22.77
CA ILE A 584 -5.40 -8.72 22.49
C ILE A 584 -6.39 -7.69 23.04
N SER A 585 -6.15 -7.14 24.23
CA SER A 585 -7.02 -6.12 24.84
C SER A 585 -6.98 -4.75 24.16
N SER A 586 -6.07 -4.53 23.21
CA SER A 586 -5.99 -3.27 22.46
C SER A 586 -7.12 -3.08 21.44
N ASP A 587 -7.94 -4.12 21.21
CA ASP A 587 -9.01 -4.18 20.18
C ASP A 587 -8.53 -3.75 18.77
N ALA A 588 -7.22 -3.85 18.52
CA ALA A 588 -6.62 -3.43 17.26
C ALA A 588 -6.78 -4.47 16.12
N PHE A 589 -7.29 -5.67 16.42
CA PHE A 589 -7.32 -6.79 15.49
C PHE A 589 -8.72 -7.42 15.46
N GLU A 590 -9.26 -7.62 14.26
CA GLU A 590 -10.58 -8.24 14.08
C GLU A 590 -10.48 -9.77 14.22
N PRO A 591 -11.40 -10.46 14.91
CA PRO A 591 -11.44 -11.92 14.89
C PRO A 591 -11.69 -12.45 13.46
N PRO A 592 -11.11 -13.59 13.06
CA PRO A 592 -10.39 -14.57 13.88
C PRO A 592 -8.88 -14.28 14.01
N ILE A 593 -8.32 -14.55 15.19
CA ILE A 593 -6.89 -14.45 15.51
C ILE A 593 -6.32 -15.86 15.73
N ILE A 594 -5.12 -16.15 15.20
CA ILE A 594 -4.44 -17.43 15.46
C ILE A 594 -3.23 -17.19 16.36
N ILE A 595 -3.14 -17.94 17.46
CA ILE A 595 -2.01 -17.96 18.37
C ILE A 595 -1.28 -19.30 18.24
N PHE A 596 -0.01 -19.25 17.83
CA PHE A 596 0.82 -20.45 17.73
C PHE A 596 1.68 -20.66 18.97
N VAL A 597 1.71 -21.91 19.42
CA VAL A 597 2.53 -22.40 20.54
C VAL A 597 3.24 -23.70 20.14
N ASN A 598 4.42 -23.95 20.69
CA ASN A 598 5.21 -25.11 20.27
C ASN A 598 4.73 -26.43 20.90
N GLN A 599 4.11 -26.38 22.08
CA GLN A 599 3.73 -27.57 22.84
C GLN A 599 2.22 -27.66 23.09
N LYS A 600 1.67 -28.88 23.01
CA LYS A 600 0.25 -29.18 23.29
C LYS A 600 -0.23 -28.73 24.68
N ARG A 601 0.61 -28.93 25.71
CA ARG A 601 0.29 -28.51 27.09
C ARG A 601 0.22 -26.99 27.20
N GLY A 602 1.13 -26.28 26.50
CA GLY A 602 1.12 -24.83 26.40
C GLY A 602 -0.18 -24.31 25.81
N ALA A 603 -0.68 -24.95 24.74
CA ALA A 603 -1.94 -24.59 24.09
C ALA A 603 -3.14 -24.64 25.05
N ASP A 604 -3.31 -25.75 25.77
CA ASP A 604 -4.41 -25.92 26.73
C ASP A 604 -4.31 -24.92 27.90
N MET A 605 -3.11 -24.68 28.42
CA MET A 605 -2.90 -23.73 29.52
C MET A 605 -3.15 -22.29 29.10
N LEU A 606 -2.69 -21.91 27.90
CA LEU A 606 -2.86 -20.57 27.36
C LEU A 606 -4.34 -20.28 27.12
N ALA A 607 -5.07 -21.21 26.51
CA ALA A 607 -6.50 -21.08 26.30
C ALA A 607 -7.27 -20.98 27.62
N LYS A 608 -6.97 -21.82 28.63
CA LYS A 608 -7.58 -21.67 29.97
C LYS A 608 -7.29 -20.28 30.56
N GLY A 609 -6.09 -19.76 30.35
CA GLY A 609 -5.70 -18.41 30.78
C GLY A 609 -6.49 -17.30 30.09
N LEU A 610 -6.72 -17.43 28.78
CA LEU A 610 -7.51 -16.49 27.98
C LEU A 610 -9.00 -16.57 28.33
N THR A 611 -9.56 -17.77 28.56
CA THR A 611 -10.95 -17.93 29.02
C THR A 611 -11.20 -17.25 30.36
N LYS A 612 -10.24 -17.31 31.30
CA LYS A 612 -10.34 -16.60 32.59
C LYS A 612 -10.35 -15.08 32.46
N LEU A 613 -9.81 -14.54 31.37
CA LEU A 613 -9.79 -13.11 31.08
C LEU A 613 -11.03 -12.64 30.30
N GLY A 614 -11.96 -13.55 29.99
CA GLY A 614 -13.19 -13.24 29.26
C GLY A 614 -13.11 -13.45 27.74
N PHE A 615 -11.97 -13.88 27.21
CA PHE A 615 -11.85 -14.21 25.79
C PHE A 615 -12.44 -15.59 25.48
N GLN A 616 -12.75 -15.82 24.20
CA GLN A 616 -13.36 -17.05 23.72
C GLN A 616 -12.38 -17.88 22.86
N PRO A 617 -11.37 -18.53 23.46
CA PRO A 617 -10.40 -19.31 22.71
C PRO A 617 -10.90 -20.72 22.34
N CYS A 618 -10.47 -21.20 21.18
CA CYS A 618 -10.46 -22.58 20.74
C CYS A 618 -9.05 -23.15 20.83
N VAL A 619 -8.93 -24.47 21.02
CA VAL A 619 -7.63 -25.15 21.11
C VAL A 619 -7.53 -26.23 20.06
N LEU A 620 -6.44 -26.23 19.30
CA LEU A 620 -6.21 -27.21 18.23
C LEU A 620 -4.78 -27.75 18.28
N HIS A 621 -4.64 -28.98 18.76
CA HIS A 621 -3.38 -29.72 18.77
C HIS A 621 -3.62 -31.23 18.57
N GLY A 622 -2.55 -31.98 18.27
CA GLY A 622 -2.59 -33.42 17.98
C GLY A 622 -3.30 -34.30 19.03
N GLY A 623 -3.46 -33.81 20.25
CA GLY A 623 -4.10 -34.51 21.37
C GLY A 623 -5.61 -34.25 21.54
N LYS A 624 -6.22 -33.33 20.78
CA LYS A 624 -7.69 -33.16 20.78
C LYS A 624 -8.32 -34.23 19.92
N GLY A 625 -9.43 -34.81 20.40
CA GLY A 625 -10.29 -35.70 19.61
C GLY A 625 -10.85 -34.99 18.38
N GLN A 626 -11.21 -35.77 17.36
CA GLN A 626 -11.57 -35.22 16.05
C GLN A 626 -12.80 -34.31 16.13
N ASP A 627 -13.88 -34.75 16.77
CA ASP A 627 -15.12 -33.98 16.88
C ASP A 627 -14.87 -32.61 17.54
N ALA A 628 -13.94 -32.57 18.50
CA ALA A 628 -13.54 -31.33 19.15
C ALA A 628 -12.74 -30.40 18.22
N ARG A 629 -11.94 -30.95 17.29
CA ARG A 629 -11.23 -30.15 16.27
C ARG A 629 -12.19 -29.56 15.26
N GLU A 630 -13.12 -30.37 14.76
CA GLU A 630 -14.14 -29.95 13.79
C GLU A 630 -15.07 -28.90 14.41
N TYR A 631 -15.50 -29.11 15.66
CA TYR A 631 -16.23 -28.11 16.43
C TYR A 631 -15.42 -26.82 16.60
N SER A 632 -14.13 -26.91 16.94
CA SER A 632 -13.28 -25.73 17.13
C SER A 632 -13.10 -24.91 15.85
N LEU A 633 -13.01 -25.57 14.69
CA LEU A 633 -12.91 -24.93 13.38
C LEU A 633 -14.24 -24.33 12.93
N ALA A 634 -15.34 -25.05 13.13
CA ALA A 634 -16.68 -24.55 12.83
C ALA A 634 -17.01 -23.32 13.70
N ALA A 635 -16.69 -23.39 15.00
CA ALA A 635 -16.89 -22.32 15.97
C ALA A 635 -16.03 -21.07 15.69
N LEU A 636 -14.90 -21.23 15.01
CA LEU A 636 -14.10 -20.10 14.56
C LEU A 636 -14.67 -19.49 13.26
N LYS A 637 -15.22 -20.32 12.37
CA LYS A 637 -15.83 -19.90 11.11
C LYS A 637 -17.18 -19.21 11.29
N ASP A 638 -17.97 -19.62 12.27
CA ASP A 638 -19.27 -19.01 12.61
C ASP A 638 -19.14 -17.75 13.49
N GLY A 639 -17.94 -17.45 13.99
CA GLY A 639 -17.67 -16.31 14.85
C GLY A 639 -18.09 -16.50 16.31
N THR A 640 -18.42 -17.72 16.75
CA THR A 640 -18.70 -18.02 18.16
C THR A 640 -17.43 -18.07 19.02
N LYS A 641 -16.27 -18.14 18.38
CA LYS A 641 -14.95 -18.15 19.00
C LYS A 641 -14.05 -17.19 18.23
N ASP A 642 -13.31 -16.36 18.96
CA ASP A 642 -12.52 -15.27 18.37
C ASP A 642 -11.05 -15.67 18.14
N ILE A 643 -10.55 -16.60 18.95
CA ILE A 643 -9.11 -16.89 19.04
C ILE A 643 -8.89 -18.39 18.86
N LEU A 644 -7.98 -18.78 17.97
CA LEU A 644 -7.53 -20.16 17.82
C LEU A 644 -6.11 -20.33 18.37
N VAL A 645 -5.96 -21.10 19.44
CA VAL A 645 -4.64 -21.50 19.97
C VAL A 645 -4.23 -22.84 19.34
N ALA A 646 -3.19 -22.84 18.52
CA ALA A 646 -2.78 -24.02 17.75
C ALA A 646 -1.27 -24.35 17.88
N THR A 647 -0.94 -25.63 17.72
CA THR A 647 0.44 -26.10 17.51
C THR A 647 0.74 -26.31 16.03
N ASP A 648 1.99 -26.27 15.59
CA ASP A 648 2.37 -26.43 14.16
C ASP A 648 1.69 -27.61 13.46
N VAL A 649 1.81 -28.80 14.06
CA VAL A 649 1.27 -30.05 13.49
C VAL A 649 -0.20 -29.94 13.13
N ALA A 650 -0.95 -29.22 13.96
CA ALA A 650 -2.38 -29.11 13.86
C ALA A 650 -2.83 -27.85 13.12
N GLY A 651 -2.01 -26.79 13.11
CA GLY A 651 -2.22 -25.58 12.32
C GLY A 651 -1.96 -25.75 10.83
N ARG A 652 -1.08 -26.69 10.46
CA ARG A 652 -0.84 -27.03 9.06
C ARG A 652 -2.15 -27.64 8.47
N GLY A 653 -2.53 -27.23 7.26
CA GLY A 653 -3.73 -27.75 6.57
C GLY A 653 -5.06 -27.10 6.98
N ILE A 654 -5.05 -26.19 7.98
CA ILE A 654 -6.24 -25.42 8.31
C ILE A 654 -6.46 -24.32 7.27
N ASP A 655 -7.62 -24.32 6.61
CA ASP A 655 -8.08 -23.21 5.78
C ASP A 655 -9.09 -22.33 6.55
N ILE A 656 -8.55 -21.30 7.21
CA ILE A 656 -9.36 -20.20 7.78
C ILE A 656 -9.13 -18.99 6.88
N LYS A 657 -10.21 -18.48 6.32
CA LYS A 657 -10.17 -17.27 5.49
C LYS A 657 -9.97 -16.05 6.39
N ASP A 658 -9.17 -15.10 5.90
CA ASP A 658 -9.08 -13.75 6.45
C ASP A 658 -8.69 -13.63 7.93
N VAL A 659 -7.68 -14.41 8.35
CA VAL A 659 -7.06 -14.20 9.68
C VAL A 659 -6.37 -12.84 9.69
N SER A 660 -6.79 -11.96 10.61
CA SER A 660 -6.26 -10.60 10.72
C SER A 660 -4.84 -10.57 11.31
N LEU A 661 -4.64 -11.38 12.35
CA LEU A 661 -3.41 -11.47 13.13
C LEU A 661 -3.01 -12.93 13.35
N VAL A 662 -1.76 -13.23 13.03
CA VAL A 662 -1.07 -14.43 13.52
C VAL A 662 -0.11 -14.00 14.62
N LEU A 663 -0.28 -14.55 15.81
CA LEU A 663 0.60 -14.31 16.96
C LEU A 663 1.41 -15.57 17.26
N ASN A 664 2.71 -15.52 17.04
CA ASN A 664 3.64 -16.56 17.45
C ASN A 664 4.01 -16.32 18.92
N TYR A 665 3.27 -16.98 19.82
CA TYR A 665 3.52 -16.90 21.26
C TYR A 665 4.83 -17.58 21.61
N ASP A 666 5.08 -18.72 20.97
CA ASP A 666 6.40 -19.34 20.89
C ASP A 666 6.89 -19.24 19.46
N MET A 667 8.15 -18.86 19.27
CA MET A 667 8.76 -18.86 17.96
C MET A 667 8.86 -20.29 17.40
N ALA A 668 8.66 -20.44 16.09
CA ALA A 668 8.79 -21.74 15.45
C ALA A 668 10.23 -22.25 15.52
N LYS A 669 10.42 -23.56 15.58
CA LYS A 669 11.75 -24.18 15.64
C LYS A 669 12.55 -24.07 14.34
N SER A 670 11.85 -23.85 13.22
CA SER A 670 12.42 -23.64 11.89
C SER A 670 11.81 -22.39 11.26
N ILE A 671 12.55 -21.76 10.35
CA ILE A 671 12.04 -20.61 9.60
C ILE A 671 10.91 -21.00 8.63
N GLU A 672 10.91 -22.24 8.14
CA GLU A 672 9.88 -22.76 7.24
C GLU A 672 8.53 -22.91 7.95
N ASP A 673 8.52 -23.39 9.20
CA ASP A 673 7.31 -23.39 10.01
C ASP A 673 6.82 -21.98 10.29
N TYR A 674 7.75 -21.06 10.57
CA TYR A 674 7.41 -19.65 10.76
C TYR A 674 6.75 -19.02 9.51
N THR A 675 7.30 -19.23 8.31
CA THR A 675 6.71 -18.71 7.07
C THR A 675 5.32 -19.30 6.81
N HIS A 676 5.12 -20.59 7.12
CA HIS A 676 3.81 -21.23 7.03
C HIS A 676 2.79 -20.71 8.05
N ARG A 677 3.22 -20.33 9.25
CA ARG A 677 2.36 -19.71 10.28
C ARG A 677 1.89 -18.33 9.82
N ILE A 678 2.82 -17.45 9.43
CA ILE A 678 2.48 -16.08 9.03
C ILE A 678 1.67 -16.04 7.73
N GLY A 679 1.89 -17.01 6.82
CA GLY A 679 1.09 -17.20 5.59
C GLY A 679 -0.36 -17.65 5.82
N ARG A 680 -0.79 -17.81 7.08
CA ARG A 680 -2.23 -17.89 7.42
C ARG A 680 -2.91 -16.52 7.34
N THR A 681 -2.16 -15.43 7.51
CA THR A 681 -2.61 -14.07 7.18
C THR A 681 -2.17 -13.67 5.76
N GLY A 682 -2.76 -12.60 5.22
CA GLY A 682 -2.28 -12.01 3.96
C GLY A 682 -2.68 -12.74 2.67
N ARG A 683 -3.70 -13.61 2.74
CA ARG A 683 -4.22 -14.34 1.58
C ARG A 683 -5.02 -13.42 0.65
N ALA A 684 -5.05 -13.74 -0.65
CA ALA A 684 -5.87 -13.07 -1.67
C ALA A 684 -5.70 -11.52 -1.79
N GLY A 685 -4.51 -11.00 -1.47
CA GLY A 685 -4.18 -9.57 -1.68
C GLY A 685 -4.44 -8.65 -0.49
N LYS A 686 -4.96 -9.17 0.63
CA LYS A 686 -5.02 -8.41 1.89
C LYS A 686 -3.63 -8.35 2.53
N HIS A 687 -3.34 -7.28 3.25
CA HIS A 687 -2.17 -7.22 4.13
C HIS A 687 -2.47 -7.94 5.43
N GLY A 688 -1.58 -8.84 5.85
CA GLY A 688 -1.66 -9.55 7.13
C GLY A 688 -0.72 -8.93 8.16
N LYS A 689 -0.99 -9.14 9.44
CA LYS A 689 -0.05 -8.82 10.52
C LYS A 689 0.38 -10.11 11.23
N ALA A 690 1.68 -10.22 11.50
CA ALA A 690 2.27 -11.29 12.27
C ALA A 690 3.07 -10.72 13.43
N ILE A 691 2.73 -11.09 14.67
CA ILE A 691 3.48 -10.68 15.87
C ILE A 691 4.21 -11.90 16.43
N THR A 692 5.50 -11.75 16.74
CA THR A 692 6.33 -12.85 17.24
C THR A 692 7.03 -12.47 18.53
N PHE A 693 6.91 -13.33 19.53
CA PHE A 693 7.69 -13.23 20.76
C PHE A 693 8.97 -14.05 20.60
N LEU A 694 10.11 -13.38 20.71
CA LEU A 694 11.42 -14.02 20.73
C LEU A 694 11.98 -14.06 22.14
N THR A 695 12.49 -15.22 22.51
CA THR A 695 13.21 -15.44 23.76
C THR A 695 14.66 -15.82 23.48
N PRO A 696 15.55 -15.79 24.48
CA PRO A 696 16.92 -16.29 24.34
C PRO A 696 17.00 -17.78 23.96
N GLU A 697 15.94 -18.56 24.18
CA GLU A 697 15.88 -19.98 23.79
C GLU A 697 15.76 -20.15 22.26
N ASP A 698 15.22 -19.15 21.56
CA ASP A 698 14.98 -19.16 20.12
C ASP A 698 16.20 -18.70 19.30
N LYS A 699 17.41 -18.68 19.91
CA LYS A 699 18.65 -18.18 19.30
C LYS A 699 18.97 -18.81 17.95
N ASP A 700 18.62 -20.08 17.76
CA ASP A 700 18.94 -20.85 16.55
C ASP A 700 18.14 -20.38 15.33
N VAL A 701 17.08 -19.56 15.49
CA VAL A 701 16.32 -19.01 14.35
C VAL A 701 16.54 -17.52 14.15
N PHE A 702 17.35 -16.86 14.98
CA PHE A 702 17.52 -15.41 14.95
C PHE A 702 18.09 -14.90 13.63
N TYR A 703 19.11 -15.59 13.09
CA TYR A 703 19.70 -15.20 11.81
C TYR A 703 18.70 -15.31 10.67
N ASP A 704 18.00 -16.44 10.56
CA ASP A 704 17.05 -16.68 9.46
C ASP A 704 15.83 -15.75 9.58
N LEU A 705 15.33 -15.51 10.80
CA LEU A 705 14.26 -14.55 11.04
C LEU A 705 14.69 -13.12 10.72
N LYS A 706 15.92 -12.72 11.06
CA LYS A 706 16.47 -11.42 10.66
C LYS A 706 16.51 -11.27 9.14
N GLN A 707 16.97 -12.29 8.40
CA GLN A 707 16.95 -12.25 6.94
C GLN A 707 15.50 -12.13 6.41
N CYS A 708 14.59 -12.92 6.96
CA CYS A 708 13.16 -12.90 6.62
C CYS A 708 12.51 -11.52 6.81
N LEU A 709 12.86 -10.80 7.89
CA LEU A 709 12.39 -9.44 8.15
C LEU A 709 13.03 -8.39 7.23
N LEU A 710 14.34 -8.51 6.95
CA LEU A 710 15.06 -7.59 6.06
C LEU A 710 14.61 -7.72 4.59
N GLU A 711 14.18 -8.91 4.18
CA GLU A 711 13.61 -9.15 2.85
C GLU A 711 12.18 -8.61 2.69
N SER A 712 11.47 -8.32 3.80
CA SER A 712 10.09 -7.82 3.76
C SER A 712 10.05 -6.28 3.70
N PRO A 713 9.55 -5.68 2.61
CA PRO A 713 9.52 -4.21 2.47
C PRO A 713 8.49 -3.55 3.40
N VAL A 714 7.50 -4.30 3.87
CA VAL A 714 6.45 -3.82 4.78
C VAL A 714 6.82 -3.98 6.26
N SER A 715 7.88 -4.73 6.56
CA SER A 715 8.29 -5.02 7.93
C SER A 715 9.49 -4.18 8.33
N THR A 716 9.57 -3.82 9.61
CA THR A 716 10.76 -3.17 10.18
C THR A 716 11.46 -4.15 11.09
N CYS A 717 12.71 -4.51 10.77
CA CYS A 717 13.50 -5.37 11.65
C CYS A 717 13.87 -4.58 12.92
N PRO A 718 13.55 -5.10 14.12
CA PRO A 718 13.92 -4.39 15.34
C PRO A 718 15.44 -4.32 15.47
N PRO A 719 15.99 -3.20 15.96
CA PRO A 719 17.43 -3.04 16.15
C PRO A 719 17.98 -4.06 17.15
N GLU A 720 17.16 -4.51 18.10
CA GLU A 720 17.47 -5.55 19.08
C GLU A 720 17.85 -6.86 18.40
N LEU A 721 17.06 -7.33 17.42
CA LEU A 721 17.36 -8.55 16.66
C LEU A 721 18.46 -8.31 15.62
N THR A 722 18.44 -7.16 14.94
CA THR A 722 19.42 -6.83 13.88
C THR A 722 20.86 -6.86 14.41
N ASN A 723 21.06 -6.35 15.63
CA ASN A 723 22.36 -6.24 16.28
C ASN A 723 22.64 -7.38 17.28
N HIS A 724 21.73 -8.34 17.46
CA HIS A 724 21.94 -9.44 18.39
C HIS A 724 23.14 -10.30 17.95
N PRO A 725 24.04 -10.73 18.86
CA PRO A 725 25.22 -11.52 18.51
C PRO A 725 24.88 -12.83 17.78
N GLU A 726 23.87 -13.55 18.27
CA GLU A 726 23.40 -14.81 17.67
C GLU A 726 22.69 -14.62 16.30
N ALA A 727 22.33 -13.38 15.92
CA ALA A 727 21.69 -13.08 14.64
C ALA A 727 22.70 -12.71 13.52
N GLN A 728 24.01 -12.74 13.79
CA GLN A 728 25.03 -12.33 12.81
C GLN A 728 25.51 -13.46 11.92
N HIS A 729 25.42 -14.70 12.39
CA HIS A 729 25.94 -15.87 11.70
C HIS A 729 24.85 -16.92 11.55
N LYS A 730 24.91 -17.71 10.46
CA LYS A 730 23.99 -18.82 10.28
C LYS A 730 24.15 -19.82 11.43
N PRO A 731 23.06 -20.37 11.96
CA PRO A 731 23.10 -21.40 13.00
C PRO A 731 24.01 -22.55 12.56
N GLY A 732 24.86 -23.05 13.47
CA GLY A 732 25.83 -24.10 13.17
C GLY A 732 27.13 -23.64 12.48
N THR A 733 27.26 -22.37 12.10
CA THR A 733 28.53 -21.83 11.57
C THR A 733 29.52 -21.63 12.72
N PHE A 734 30.60 -22.41 12.73
CA PHE A 734 31.67 -22.23 13.71
C PHE A 734 32.42 -20.92 13.44
N VAL A 735 32.14 -19.88 14.21
CA VAL A 735 32.90 -18.64 14.16
C VAL A 735 34.13 -18.83 15.02
N THR A 736 35.30 -18.93 14.39
CA THR A 736 36.56 -18.76 15.12
C THR A 736 36.59 -17.33 15.64
N LYS A 737 36.36 -17.14 16.95
CA LYS A 737 36.58 -15.84 17.60
C LYS A 737 37.98 -15.37 17.20
N LYS A 738 38.06 -14.23 16.49
CA LYS A 738 39.36 -13.60 16.23
C LYS A 738 40.00 -13.35 17.60
N ARG A 739 41.21 -13.90 17.80
CA ARG A 739 42.06 -13.80 19.00
C ARG A 739 42.40 -12.36 19.47
N GLN A 740 41.78 -11.33 18.92
CA GLN A 740 42.17 -9.93 19.12
C GLN A 740 41.47 -9.21 20.29
N GLU A 741 40.58 -9.85 21.04
CA GLU A 741 39.97 -9.26 22.25
C GLU A 741 40.50 -9.85 23.58
N GLU A 742 41.49 -10.75 23.52
CA GLU A 742 42.12 -11.38 24.70
C GLU A 742 43.41 -10.68 25.17
N THR A 743 43.61 -9.40 24.87
CA THR A 743 44.63 -8.61 25.58
C THR A 743 44.14 -8.27 26.98
N LEU A 744 44.34 -9.23 27.89
CA LEU A 744 44.38 -9.04 29.33
C LEU A 744 45.22 -7.81 29.69
N PHE A 745 44.63 -6.94 30.49
CA PHE A 745 45.32 -5.91 31.25
C PHE A 745 46.56 -6.51 31.95
N ARG A 746 47.72 -5.87 31.76
CA ARG A 746 48.88 -6.00 32.65
C ARG A 746 49.36 -4.57 32.96
N ASN A 747 48.97 -4.14 34.16
CA ASN A 747 49.41 -2.97 34.96
C ASN A 747 49.42 -1.59 34.33
#